data_AF-A0A7C5Z101-F1
#
_entry.id   AF-A0A7C5Z101-F1
#
_cell.length_a   1.000
_cell.length_b   1.000
_cell.length_c   1.000
_cell.angle_alpha   90.00
_cell.angle_beta   90.00
_cell.angle_gamma   90.00
#
_symmetry.space_group_name_H-M   'P 1'
#
loop_
_entity.id
_entity.type
_entity.pdbx_description
1 polymer ?
#
loop_
_entity_poly.entity_id
_entity_poly.type
_entity_poly.pdbx_seq_one_letter_code
_entity_poly.pdbx_strand_id
1 'polypeptide(L)'
;MERIEVLQFKRDQVKTSSNSISNRFLVFGAEQFFVLILAFLLGRCSLFSRSFFSSAYIASFKKRDYMYYLASIFSIFGIISCSDKGLIFKYVLSILLITTINHFFDLNLYSKALLCALSVGSSGSIFIFLFSKAPVEFLYLMLEMIGCFWAVIMFERFFAAVYSKKVYTSDQTLVVVVVLALSFLGLSSGLDSMLSIQNILFFILLFSVSLFHGMIMSTAMGFVVGLLEWIKEGSNIEIACVFAFSSLLAGLMKGFGKIGIALGGFCGYIISMFYISSNPTLRIREILISAVLFCLFPLEKIVKLQTTDEREVQRMIKEKIFGVASVLENVQQNVCDKQAILICKEEAKNIVQSTCQKLCLDCSNSNVCWNIDYYRINHSLNEIKNIILKKGRVEEEDLKEFKFLCVRWKEFIIVINGFLESLKYSKLVQKASSPKENVFKTHIEILKDIVMDAAKMAENEMKKDRGTSKEIELELVRFGYEVEKVDYVAYDHYFQIDIDLKDGFKAPRKMEIEEIVKGVVGCDVEIISEVPKISGGYTVSIIKKPNVQIDYSIYSKSKENINGDRVCFLQLKNGKFLACISDGMGTGKTASENSFIVIDALKKFSSLGFDRKVAIKFINSLLSIKNAEEFASVDVVCIDRFTLACEFLKAGAMPTLIKRGDEVLTVESNSLPVGIEVESQFDFSTCKVKKGDMIFMFSDGLFELLGEDGERVLKEFISETHFVSTQSASKQIFEWATSNSFLIKDDVTIIVLKVGGGIEKRGE
;
A
#
# COMPACT_ATOMS: atom_id res chain seq x y z
N MET A 1 59.69 -20.69 9.18
CA MET A 1 59.34 -19.70 10.21
C MET A 1 57.87 -19.87 10.51
N GLU A 2 57.62 -20.49 11.65
CA GLU A 2 56.33 -21.01 12.09
C GLU A 2 55.40 -19.91 12.59
N ARG A 3 54.11 -20.27 12.56
CA ARG A 3 52.94 -19.49 12.94
C ARG A 3 53.09 -18.83 14.31
N ILE A 4 52.83 -17.53 14.36
CA ILE A 4 52.44 -16.84 15.58
C ILE A 4 50.92 -16.68 15.53
N GLU A 5 50.23 -17.51 16.31
CA GLU A 5 48.80 -17.38 16.58
C GLU A 5 48.56 -16.10 17.39
N VAL A 6 47.96 -15.10 16.77
CA VAL A 6 47.42 -13.94 17.49
C VAL A 6 46.02 -14.32 17.97
N LEU A 7 45.95 -14.67 19.25
CA LEU A 7 44.73 -14.96 20.01
C LEU A 7 43.66 -13.90 19.75
N GLN A 8 42.51 -14.33 19.22
CA GLN A 8 41.28 -13.53 19.20
C GLN A 8 40.89 -13.22 20.65
N PHE A 9 40.99 -11.95 21.03
CA PHE A 9 40.30 -11.43 22.21
C PHE A 9 38.79 -11.59 22.01
N LYS A 10 38.24 -12.72 22.45
CA LYS A 10 36.84 -12.80 22.87
C LYS A 10 36.70 -11.76 23.98
N ARG A 11 36.09 -10.63 23.65
CA ARG A 11 35.47 -9.76 24.65
C ARG A 11 34.33 -10.57 25.23
N ASP A 12 34.63 -11.39 26.23
CA ASP A 12 33.62 -11.78 27.21
C ASP A 12 32.98 -10.49 27.66
N GLN A 13 31.73 -10.29 27.26
CA GLN A 13 30.87 -9.34 27.94
C GLN A 13 30.77 -9.86 29.37
N VAL A 14 31.70 -9.41 30.21
CA VAL A 14 31.48 -9.21 31.62
C VAL A 14 30.20 -8.39 31.67
N LYS A 15 29.07 -9.10 31.85
CA LYS A 15 27.88 -8.52 32.46
C LYS A 15 28.41 -7.91 33.74
N THR A 16 28.64 -6.60 33.72
CA THR A 16 28.81 -5.83 34.93
C THR A 16 27.52 -6.04 35.71
N SER A 17 27.59 -6.95 36.67
CA SER A 17 26.74 -7.00 37.82
C SER A 17 26.97 -5.70 38.58
N SER A 18 26.26 -4.65 38.18
CA SER A 18 25.90 -3.61 39.14
C SER A 18 24.87 -4.22 40.10
N ASN A 19 25.33 -5.11 40.97
CA ASN A 19 24.77 -5.28 42.30
C ASN A 19 25.05 -3.98 43.07
N SER A 20 24.34 -2.91 42.71
CA SER A 20 24.03 -1.86 43.67
C SER A 20 22.79 -2.35 44.42
N ILE A 21 23.01 -2.76 45.66
CA ILE A 21 22.02 -3.18 46.65
C ILE A 21 21.03 -2.05 47.03
N SER A 22 20.91 -0.97 46.24
CA SER A 22 20.13 0.23 46.56
C SER A 22 18.89 0.50 45.71
N ASN A 23 18.47 -0.37 44.78
CA ASN A 23 17.19 -0.22 44.04
C ASN A 23 16.26 -1.43 44.20
N ARG A 24 16.08 -1.91 45.43
CA ARG A 24 14.95 -2.79 45.82
C ARG A 24 13.65 -1.99 46.00
N PHE A 25 13.30 -1.20 44.99
CA PHE A 25 11.91 -0.80 44.78
C PHE A 25 11.52 -1.30 43.41
N LEU A 26 10.51 -2.17 43.37
CA LEU A 26 9.92 -2.74 42.17
C LEU A 26 9.46 -1.61 41.23
N VAL A 27 10.30 -1.17 40.29
CA VAL A 27 9.88 -0.29 39.21
C VAL A 27 9.26 -1.18 38.13
N PHE A 28 7.97 -1.50 38.32
CA PHE A 28 7.17 -2.19 37.31
C PHE A 28 7.07 -1.31 36.05
N GLY A 29 7.23 -1.92 34.86
CA GLY A 29 6.89 -1.26 33.61
C GLY A 29 5.38 -0.99 33.51
N ALA A 30 4.97 0.03 32.76
CA ALA A 30 3.56 0.42 32.62
C ALA A 30 2.66 -0.73 32.12
N GLU A 31 3.15 -1.56 31.19
CA GLU A 31 2.44 -2.75 30.69
C GLU A 31 2.23 -3.80 31.79
N GLN A 32 3.23 -4.01 32.64
CA GLN A 32 3.16 -4.95 33.76
C GLN A 32 2.14 -4.47 34.81
N PHE A 33 2.15 -3.16 35.10
CA PHE A 33 1.18 -2.58 36.03
C PHE A 33 -0.26 -2.68 35.50
N PHE A 34 -0.46 -2.46 34.20
CA PHE A 34 -1.77 -2.62 33.55
C PHE A 34 -2.33 -4.05 33.70
N VAL A 35 -1.50 -5.07 33.45
CA VAL A 35 -1.87 -6.49 33.61
C VAL A 35 -2.28 -6.80 35.06
N LEU A 36 -1.59 -6.25 36.05
CA LEU A 36 -1.91 -6.46 37.47
C LEU A 36 -3.19 -5.75 37.92
N ILE A 37 -3.41 -4.51 37.46
CA ILE A 37 -4.67 -3.80 37.71
C ILE A 37 -5.85 -4.58 37.11
N LEU A 38 -5.68 -5.06 35.88
CA LEU A 38 -6.70 -5.85 35.20
C LEU A 38 -7.03 -7.13 35.99
N ALA A 39 -6.01 -7.83 36.50
CA ALA A 39 -6.18 -9.01 37.34
C ALA A 39 -7.02 -8.74 38.59
N PHE A 40 -6.78 -7.61 39.27
CA PHE A 40 -7.52 -7.20 40.46
C PHE A 40 -8.96 -6.81 40.15
N LEU A 41 -9.18 -6.00 39.11
CA LEU A 41 -10.51 -5.54 38.70
C LEU A 41 -11.40 -6.69 38.21
N LEU A 42 -10.85 -7.61 37.42
CA LEU A 42 -11.57 -8.82 37.00
C LEU A 42 -11.88 -9.75 38.18
N GLY A 43 -11.06 -9.72 39.25
CA GLY A 43 -11.34 -10.38 40.53
C GLY A 43 -12.57 -9.84 41.23
N ARG A 44 -12.80 -8.51 41.15
CA ARG A 44 -13.97 -7.84 41.72
C ARG A 44 -15.22 -7.94 40.85
N CYS A 45 -15.07 -8.31 39.58
CA CYS A 45 -16.18 -8.40 38.64
C CYS A 45 -17.06 -9.62 38.94
N SER A 46 -18.22 -9.39 39.55
CA SER A 46 -19.25 -10.42 39.78
C SER A 46 -20.44 -10.22 38.83
N LEU A 47 -20.69 -11.16 37.93
CA LEU A 47 -21.94 -11.23 37.15
C LEU A 47 -22.84 -12.30 37.77
N PHE A 48 -24.13 -12.03 37.95
CA PHE A 48 -25.07 -12.92 38.66
C PHE A 48 -24.55 -13.38 40.04
N SER A 49 -23.84 -12.49 40.75
CA SER A 49 -23.16 -12.78 42.03
C SER A 49 -22.06 -13.85 41.95
N ARG A 50 -21.47 -14.08 40.76
CA ARG A 50 -20.40 -15.07 40.51
C ARG A 50 -19.17 -14.42 39.87
N SER A 51 -17.98 -14.75 40.35
CA SER A 51 -16.71 -14.06 40.03
C SER A 51 -15.74 -14.90 39.18
N PHE A 52 -16.28 -15.62 38.19
CA PHE A 52 -15.55 -16.64 37.42
C PHE A 52 -14.53 -16.10 36.38
N PHE A 53 -14.59 -14.80 36.03
CA PHE A 53 -13.64 -14.20 35.08
C PHE A 53 -12.19 -14.19 35.61
N SER A 54 -12.02 -14.11 36.93
CA SER A 54 -10.71 -14.17 37.58
C SER A 54 -9.98 -15.48 37.30
N SER A 55 -10.65 -16.63 37.47
CA SER A 55 -10.11 -17.95 37.15
C SER A 55 -9.76 -18.08 35.67
N ALA A 56 -10.64 -17.57 34.78
CA ALA A 56 -10.41 -17.63 33.34
C ALA A 56 -9.24 -16.74 32.89
N TYR A 57 -9.08 -15.56 33.51
CA TYR A 57 -7.98 -14.65 33.25
C TYR A 57 -6.64 -15.31 33.57
N ILE A 58 -6.52 -15.92 34.75
CA ILE A 58 -5.29 -16.64 35.15
C ILE A 58 -5.02 -17.83 34.23
N ALA A 59 -6.04 -18.60 33.84
CA ALA A 59 -5.84 -19.74 32.94
C ALA A 59 -5.31 -19.34 31.54
N SER A 60 -5.51 -18.10 31.10
CA SER A 60 -5.13 -17.64 29.75
C SER A 60 -3.64 -17.28 29.56
N PHE A 61 -2.85 -17.17 30.65
CA PHE A 61 -1.44 -16.83 30.55
C PHE A 61 -0.63 -17.93 29.82
N LYS A 62 0.23 -17.52 28.88
CA LYS A 62 1.13 -18.41 28.13
C LYS A 62 2.48 -18.64 28.82
N LYS A 63 3.05 -17.59 29.42
CA LYS A 63 4.37 -17.64 30.05
C LYS A 63 4.28 -17.83 31.56
N ARG A 64 5.12 -18.71 32.09
CA ARG A 64 5.23 -19.04 33.53
C ARG A 64 6.17 -18.08 34.28
N ASP A 65 6.00 -16.77 34.05
CA ASP A 65 6.88 -15.75 34.61
C ASP A 65 6.39 -15.29 36.00
N TYR A 66 7.21 -14.53 36.73
CA TYR A 66 6.82 -13.95 38.02
C TYR A 66 5.49 -13.15 37.96
N MET A 67 5.18 -12.58 36.80
CA MET A 67 3.93 -11.87 36.52
C MET A 67 2.69 -12.77 36.62
N TYR A 68 2.79 -14.06 36.29
CA TYR A 68 1.70 -15.03 36.39
C TYR A 68 1.27 -15.25 37.85
N TYR A 69 2.25 -15.45 38.73
CA TYR A 69 2.01 -15.62 40.16
C TYR A 69 1.51 -14.34 40.81
N LEU A 70 2.08 -13.20 40.41
CA LEU A 70 1.65 -11.90 40.92
C LEU A 70 0.22 -11.58 40.48
N ALA A 71 -0.15 -11.83 39.22
CA ALA A 71 -1.52 -11.68 38.74
C ALA A 71 -2.50 -12.56 39.52
N SER A 72 -2.10 -13.80 39.86
CA SER A 72 -2.92 -14.73 40.65
C SER A 72 -3.20 -14.20 42.05
N ILE A 73 -2.18 -13.61 42.72
CA ILE A 73 -2.32 -12.95 44.03
C ILE A 73 -3.27 -11.74 43.93
N PHE A 74 -3.10 -10.90 42.92
CA PHE A 74 -3.97 -9.72 42.71
C PHE A 74 -5.41 -10.11 42.40
N SER A 75 -5.65 -11.17 41.63
CA SER A 75 -7.00 -11.71 41.41
C SER A 75 -7.64 -12.23 42.69
N ILE A 76 -6.88 -12.92 43.56
CA ILE A 76 -7.36 -13.35 44.88
C ILE A 76 -7.73 -12.14 45.75
N PHE A 77 -6.90 -11.10 45.80
CA PHE A 77 -7.23 -9.86 46.50
C PHE A 77 -8.50 -9.19 45.96
N GLY A 78 -8.70 -9.21 44.65
CA GLY A 78 -9.92 -8.72 44.01
C GLY A 78 -11.17 -9.47 44.49
N ILE A 79 -11.12 -10.81 44.49
CA ILE A 79 -12.23 -11.67 44.95
C ILE A 79 -12.56 -11.40 46.41
N ILE A 80 -11.55 -11.36 47.29
CA ILE A 80 -11.72 -11.13 48.73
C ILE A 80 -12.41 -9.80 49.01
N SER A 81 -12.13 -8.78 48.19
CA SER A 81 -12.65 -7.45 48.46
C SER A 81 -14.14 -7.27 48.14
N CYS A 82 -14.78 -8.17 47.39
CA CYS A 82 -16.16 -7.97 46.91
C CYS A 82 -17.08 -9.19 47.09
N SER A 83 -16.55 -10.41 47.25
CA SER A 83 -17.36 -11.63 47.22
C SER A 83 -17.78 -12.10 48.62
N ASP A 84 -18.88 -12.86 48.71
CA ASP A 84 -19.33 -13.49 49.96
C ASP A 84 -18.32 -14.53 50.47
N LYS A 85 -18.26 -14.72 51.80
CA LYS A 85 -17.29 -15.62 52.48
C LYS A 85 -17.24 -17.03 51.88
N GLY A 86 -18.39 -17.60 51.50
CA GLY A 86 -18.48 -18.92 50.90
C GLY A 86 -17.96 -18.98 49.45
N LEU A 87 -18.25 -17.96 48.65
CA LEU A 87 -17.80 -17.85 47.26
C LEU A 87 -16.30 -17.55 47.16
N ILE A 88 -15.74 -16.83 48.13
CA ILE A 88 -14.28 -16.62 48.23
C ILE A 88 -13.56 -17.97 48.27
N PHE A 89 -14.01 -18.90 49.13
CA PHE A 89 -13.37 -20.21 49.25
C PHE A 89 -13.36 -20.97 47.91
N LYS A 90 -14.50 -20.95 47.20
CA LYS A 90 -14.65 -21.60 45.89
C LYS A 90 -13.63 -21.08 44.87
N TYR A 91 -13.57 -19.75 44.65
CA TYR A 91 -12.71 -19.18 43.59
C TYR A 91 -11.23 -19.15 43.97
N VAL A 92 -10.89 -19.04 45.26
CA VAL A 92 -9.50 -19.18 45.71
C VAL A 92 -9.01 -20.61 45.47
N LEU A 93 -9.83 -21.61 45.79
CA LEU A 93 -9.50 -23.01 45.53
C LEU A 93 -9.33 -23.29 44.03
N SER A 94 -10.19 -22.73 43.17
CA SER A 94 -10.06 -22.91 41.71
C SER A 94 -8.79 -22.27 41.17
N ILE A 95 -8.43 -21.05 41.59
CA ILE A 95 -7.18 -20.38 41.17
C ILE A 95 -5.95 -21.17 41.64
N LEU A 96 -5.96 -21.73 42.86
CA LEU A 96 -4.88 -22.59 43.35
C LEU A 96 -4.75 -23.87 42.53
N LEU A 97 -5.85 -24.51 42.13
CA LEU A 97 -5.83 -25.68 41.25
C LEU A 97 -5.30 -25.32 39.84
N ILE A 98 -5.72 -24.19 39.27
CA ILE A 98 -5.26 -23.75 37.95
C ILE A 98 -3.76 -23.45 37.99
N THR A 99 -3.30 -22.72 39.01
CA THR A 99 -1.89 -22.31 39.15
C THR A 99 -0.97 -23.48 39.43
N THR A 100 -1.39 -24.44 40.26
CA THR A 100 -0.61 -25.67 40.50
C THR A 100 -0.52 -26.53 39.25
N ILE A 101 -1.63 -26.80 38.56
CA ILE A 101 -1.61 -27.69 37.38
C ILE A 101 -0.87 -27.03 36.20
N ASN A 102 -1.08 -25.74 35.93
CA ASN A 102 -0.37 -25.02 34.86
C ASN A 102 1.13 -24.85 35.16
N HIS A 103 1.55 -24.93 36.42
CA HIS A 103 2.97 -24.92 36.78
C HIS A 103 3.67 -26.21 36.31
N PHE A 104 3.02 -27.36 36.42
CA PHE A 104 3.61 -28.66 36.07
C PHE A 104 3.40 -29.09 34.61
N PHE A 105 2.29 -28.69 33.96
CA PHE A 105 1.92 -29.18 32.62
C PHE A 105 1.84 -28.05 31.58
N ASP A 106 2.43 -28.27 30.39
CA ASP A 106 2.26 -27.38 29.23
C ASP A 106 1.05 -27.81 28.43
N LEU A 107 -0.03 -27.04 28.53
CA LEU A 107 -1.33 -27.36 27.95
C LEU A 107 -1.64 -26.48 26.72
N ASN A 108 -2.28 -27.09 25.72
CA ASN A 108 -2.87 -26.38 24.58
C ASN A 108 -4.04 -25.48 25.03
N LEU A 109 -4.42 -24.50 24.21
CA LEU A 109 -5.51 -23.54 24.52
C LEU A 109 -6.78 -24.22 25.02
N TYR A 110 -7.32 -25.17 24.24
CA TYR A 110 -8.57 -25.86 24.59
C TYR A 110 -8.43 -26.68 25.88
N SER A 111 -7.25 -27.24 26.13
CA SER A 111 -6.94 -27.95 27.37
C SER A 111 -6.87 -27.01 28.58
N LYS A 112 -6.34 -25.79 28.42
CA LYS A 112 -6.37 -24.74 29.46
C LYS A 112 -7.79 -24.27 29.77
N ALA A 113 -8.61 -24.09 28.74
CA ALA A 113 -10.03 -23.74 28.89
C ALA A 113 -10.81 -24.83 29.63
N LEU A 114 -10.58 -26.10 29.28
CA LEU A 114 -11.18 -27.26 29.96
C LEU A 114 -10.69 -27.35 31.43
N LEU A 115 -9.40 -27.12 31.69
CA LEU A 115 -8.85 -27.10 33.03
C LEU A 115 -9.51 -26.03 33.90
N CYS A 116 -9.71 -24.83 33.37
CA CYS A 116 -10.40 -23.75 34.08
C CYS A 116 -11.86 -24.15 34.41
N ALA A 117 -12.57 -24.74 33.46
CA ALA A 117 -13.94 -25.20 33.69
C ALA A 117 -14.00 -26.30 34.77
N LEU A 118 -13.12 -27.31 34.71
CA LEU A 118 -13.09 -28.42 35.68
C LEU A 118 -12.63 -27.97 37.08
N SER A 119 -11.71 -27.03 37.19
CA SER A 119 -11.29 -26.48 38.48
C SER A 119 -12.38 -25.64 39.15
N VAL A 120 -13.14 -24.84 38.39
CA VAL A 120 -14.32 -24.11 38.90
C VAL A 120 -15.46 -25.09 39.21
N GLY A 121 -15.63 -26.14 38.41
CA GLY A 121 -16.61 -27.20 38.62
C GLY A 121 -16.36 -27.99 39.90
N SER A 122 -15.13 -28.48 40.10
CA SER A 122 -14.75 -29.24 41.31
C SER A 122 -14.83 -28.40 42.58
N SER A 123 -14.27 -27.18 42.58
CA SER A 123 -14.37 -26.26 43.71
C SER A 123 -15.81 -25.84 43.99
N GLY A 124 -16.62 -25.65 42.95
CA GLY A 124 -18.04 -25.35 43.06
C GLY A 124 -18.87 -26.51 43.61
N SER A 125 -18.58 -27.74 43.20
CA SER A 125 -19.26 -28.94 43.74
C SER A 125 -18.94 -29.13 45.22
N ILE A 126 -17.70 -28.88 45.64
CA ILE A 126 -17.30 -28.88 47.06
C ILE A 126 -18.07 -27.80 47.82
N PHE A 127 -18.19 -26.60 47.25
CA PHE A 127 -18.93 -25.50 47.85
C PHE A 127 -20.42 -25.84 48.03
N ILE A 128 -21.08 -26.37 47.00
CA ILE A 128 -22.47 -26.82 47.07
C ILE A 128 -22.61 -27.87 48.17
N PHE A 129 -21.79 -28.92 48.15
CA PHE A 129 -21.85 -29.98 49.16
C PHE A 129 -21.69 -29.47 50.61
N LEU A 130 -20.81 -28.50 50.86
CA LEU A 130 -20.52 -27.99 52.20
C LEU A 130 -21.52 -26.92 52.69
N PHE A 131 -22.00 -26.05 51.80
CA PHE A 131 -22.71 -24.83 52.18
C PHE A 131 -24.15 -24.74 51.65
N SER A 132 -24.55 -25.52 50.63
CA SER A 132 -25.86 -25.32 49.99
C SER A 132 -26.48 -26.59 49.39
N LYS A 133 -27.74 -26.91 49.75
CA LYS A 133 -28.45 -28.10 49.24
C LYS A 133 -29.45 -27.80 48.11
N ALA A 134 -29.35 -26.65 47.45
CA ALA A 134 -30.31 -26.23 46.43
C ALA A 134 -29.95 -26.74 45.01
N PRO A 135 -30.87 -27.40 44.29
CA PRO A 135 -30.61 -27.88 42.92
C PRO A 135 -30.35 -26.75 41.92
N VAL A 136 -30.81 -25.53 42.21
CA VAL A 136 -30.60 -24.34 41.35
C VAL A 136 -29.13 -23.93 41.29
N GLU A 137 -28.35 -24.16 42.35
CA GLU A 137 -26.91 -23.83 42.35
C GLU A 137 -26.09 -24.72 41.41
N PHE A 138 -26.55 -25.95 41.18
CA PHE A 138 -25.94 -26.85 40.21
C PHE A 138 -26.09 -26.33 38.78
N LEU A 139 -27.26 -25.76 38.45
CA LEU A 139 -27.49 -25.15 37.14
C LEU A 139 -26.61 -23.91 36.94
N TYR A 140 -26.46 -23.06 37.96
CA TYR A 140 -25.52 -21.94 37.91
C TYR A 140 -24.07 -22.40 37.78
N LEU A 141 -23.68 -23.50 38.45
CA LEU A 141 -22.34 -24.06 38.31
C LEU A 141 -22.07 -24.56 36.88
N MET A 142 -23.06 -25.19 36.23
CA MET A 142 -22.95 -25.60 34.83
C MET A 142 -22.76 -24.39 33.90
N LEU A 143 -23.53 -23.32 34.11
CA LEU A 143 -23.38 -22.08 33.37
C LEU A 143 -22.01 -21.42 33.61
N GLU A 144 -21.50 -21.44 34.84
CA GLU A 144 -20.17 -20.92 35.17
C GLU A 144 -19.06 -21.71 34.48
N MET A 145 -19.16 -23.05 34.39
CA MET A 145 -18.18 -23.87 33.68
C MET A 145 -18.14 -23.54 32.18
N ILE A 146 -19.32 -23.40 31.55
CA ILE A 146 -19.42 -22.99 30.15
C ILE A 146 -18.84 -21.57 29.96
N GLY A 147 -19.19 -20.65 30.85
CA GLY A 147 -18.68 -19.27 30.85
C GLY A 147 -17.17 -19.20 31.00
N CYS A 148 -16.57 -20.01 31.90
CA CYS A 148 -15.14 -20.10 32.08
C CYS A 148 -14.44 -20.57 30.81
N PHE A 149 -14.94 -21.62 30.18
CA PHE A 149 -14.36 -22.17 28.95
C PHE A 149 -14.23 -21.10 27.86
N TRP A 150 -15.32 -20.37 27.59
CA TRP A 150 -15.34 -19.30 26.59
C TRP A 150 -14.51 -18.08 27.01
N ALA A 151 -14.51 -17.73 28.30
CA ALA A 151 -13.73 -16.62 28.82
C ALA A 151 -12.22 -16.85 28.67
N VAL A 152 -11.71 -18.08 28.82
CA VAL A 152 -10.27 -18.37 28.59
C VAL A 152 -9.89 -18.06 27.13
N ILE A 153 -10.71 -18.49 26.17
CA ILE A 153 -10.49 -18.24 24.73
C ILE A 153 -10.51 -16.74 24.44
N MET A 154 -11.45 -16.02 25.05
CA MET A 154 -11.56 -14.56 24.94
C MET A 154 -10.30 -13.86 25.47
N PHE A 155 -9.81 -14.22 26.66
CA PHE A 155 -8.62 -13.60 27.25
C PHE A 155 -7.33 -13.94 26.49
N GLU A 156 -7.21 -15.13 25.90
CA GLU A 156 -6.07 -15.43 25.04
C GLU A 156 -6.06 -14.53 23.79
N ARG A 157 -7.23 -14.33 23.15
CA ARG A 157 -7.37 -13.37 22.04
C ARG A 157 -7.07 -11.94 22.46
N PHE A 158 -7.46 -11.55 23.67
CA PHE A 158 -7.12 -10.26 24.26
C PHE A 158 -5.61 -10.08 24.39
N PHE A 159 -4.91 -11.04 25.00
CA PHE A 159 -3.45 -10.96 25.12
C PHE A 159 -2.75 -10.98 23.77
N ALA A 160 -3.23 -11.80 22.81
CA ALA A 160 -2.71 -11.78 21.45
C ALA A 160 -2.86 -10.39 20.81
N ALA A 161 -4.00 -9.72 21.04
CA ALA A 161 -4.25 -8.37 20.54
C ALA A 161 -3.33 -7.33 21.21
N VAL A 162 -3.25 -7.31 22.55
CA VAL A 162 -2.45 -6.34 23.32
C VAL A 162 -0.95 -6.47 23.07
N TYR A 163 -0.43 -7.70 22.94
CA TYR A 163 0.99 -7.93 22.67
C TYR A 163 1.35 -7.85 21.17
N SER A 164 0.36 -7.93 20.27
CA SER A 164 0.60 -7.70 18.85
C SER A 164 0.81 -6.20 18.61
N LYS A 165 2.01 -5.80 18.20
CA LYS A 165 2.31 -4.41 17.78
C LYS A 165 1.64 -4.03 16.44
N LYS A 166 0.60 -4.76 16.02
CA LYS A 166 -0.15 -4.57 14.77
C LYS A 166 -1.38 -3.69 15.03
N VAL A 167 -1.95 -3.14 13.96
CA VAL A 167 -3.27 -2.50 14.02
C VAL A 167 -4.30 -3.56 14.40
N TYR A 168 -5.14 -3.24 15.37
CA TYR A 168 -6.22 -4.12 15.81
C TYR A 168 -7.22 -4.33 14.67
N THR A 169 -7.54 -5.59 14.34
CA THR A 169 -8.69 -5.89 13.47
C THR A 169 -10.00 -5.56 14.19
N SER A 170 -11.11 -5.42 13.45
CA SER A 170 -12.46 -5.18 14.01
C SER A 170 -12.82 -6.18 15.12
N ASP A 171 -12.39 -7.43 14.97
CA ASP A 171 -12.67 -8.51 15.92
C ASP A 171 -11.81 -8.38 17.17
N GLN A 172 -10.56 -7.93 17.03
CA GLN A 172 -9.67 -7.70 18.15
C GLN A 172 -10.10 -6.49 18.98
N THR A 173 -10.60 -5.42 18.34
CA THR A 173 -11.10 -4.24 19.08
C THR A 173 -12.35 -4.56 19.88
N LEU A 174 -13.24 -5.41 19.35
CA LEU A 174 -14.37 -5.95 20.12
C LEU A 174 -13.87 -6.65 21.39
N VAL A 175 -12.93 -7.59 21.27
CA VAL A 175 -12.42 -8.35 22.42
C VAL A 175 -11.78 -7.43 23.46
N VAL A 176 -10.97 -6.45 23.04
CA VAL A 176 -10.33 -5.48 23.93
C VAL A 176 -11.36 -4.62 24.65
N VAL A 177 -12.35 -4.10 23.95
CA VAL A 177 -13.41 -3.26 24.51
C VAL A 177 -14.22 -4.04 25.54
N VAL A 178 -14.59 -5.29 25.25
CA VAL A 178 -15.36 -6.11 26.19
C VAL A 178 -14.54 -6.45 27.43
N VAL A 179 -13.24 -6.78 27.32
CA VAL A 179 -12.39 -7.01 28.50
C VAL A 179 -12.25 -5.75 29.35
N LEU A 180 -12.06 -4.59 28.72
CA LEU A 180 -12.02 -3.31 29.44
C LEU A 180 -13.36 -3.00 30.13
N ALA A 181 -14.49 -3.23 29.45
CA ALA A 181 -15.80 -3.03 30.03
C ALA A 181 -16.04 -3.94 31.25
N LEU A 182 -15.67 -5.22 31.16
CA LEU A 182 -15.71 -6.15 32.30
C LEU A 182 -14.81 -5.69 33.45
N SER A 183 -13.64 -5.12 33.15
CA SER A 183 -12.77 -4.57 34.21
C SER A 183 -13.39 -3.36 34.90
N PHE A 184 -14.10 -2.50 34.17
CA PHE A 184 -14.77 -1.33 34.76
C PHE A 184 -15.95 -1.71 35.65
N LEU A 185 -16.66 -2.80 35.32
CA LEU A 185 -17.65 -3.39 36.24
C LEU A 185 -17.03 -3.81 37.59
N GLY A 186 -15.72 -4.11 37.65
CA GLY A 186 -15.03 -4.42 38.91
C GLY A 186 -14.88 -3.22 39.86
N LEU A 187 -14.99 -1.98 39.35
CA LEU A 187 -14.99 -0.77 40.18
C LEU A 187 -16.39 -0.56 40.78
N SER A 188 -16.71 -1.25 41.89
CA SER A 188 -17.98 -1.04 42.58
C SER A 188 -18.02 0.29 43.35
N SER A 189 -19.24 0.80 43.51
CA SER A 189 -19.69 2.11 44.02
C SER A 189 -19.48 2.35 45.53
N GLY A 190 -18.39 1.82 46.12
CA GLY A 190 -18.11 1.97 47.55
C GLY A 190 -17.57 3.34 47.96
N LEU A 191 -17.22 4.21 47.01
CA LEU A 191 -16.67 5.54 47.24
C LEU A 191 -17.53 6.56 46.50
N ASP A 192 -18.34 7.28 47.29
CA ASP A 192 -19.23 8.41 46.95
C ASP A 192 -20.52 8.11 46.17
N SER A 193 -21.64 8.19 46.89
CA SER A 193 -23.02 8.20 46.36
C SER A 193 -23.34 9.36 45.39
N MET A 194 -22.36 10.21 45.08
CA MET A 194 -22.51 11.41 44.26
C MET A 194 -21.94 11.28 42.85
N LEU A 195 -21.02 10.34 42.58
CA LEU A 195 -20.29 10.29 41.31
C LEU A 195 -19.77 8.89 41.00
N SER A 196 -20.28 8.30 39.91
CA SER A 196 -19.93 6.93 39.53
C SER A 196 -18.74 6.88 38.57
N ILE A 197 -17.56 6.54 39.09
CA ILE A 197 -16.31 6.38 38.30
C ILE A 197 -16.50 5.35 37.17
N GLN A 198 -17.24 4.27 37.45
CA GLN A 198 -17.58 3.22 36.47
C GLN A 198 -18.20 3.82 35.19
N ASN A 199 -19.20 4.70 35.34
CA ASN A 199 -19.91 5.27 34.19
C ASN A 199 -19.07 6.28 33.42
N ILE A 200 -18.22 7.02 34.12
CA ILE A 200 -17.24 7.92 33.47
C ILE A 200 -16.32 7.12 32.55
N LEU A 201 -15.80 5.99 33.03
CA LEU A 201 -14.94 5.11 32.23
C LEU A 201 -15.69 4.47 31.05
N PHE A 202 -16.95 4.07 31.23
CA PHE A 202 -17.78 3.59 30.13
C PHE A 202 -17.98 4.65 29.04
N PHE A 203 -18.32 5.89 29.39
CA PHE A 203 -18.47 6.93 28.39
C PHE A 203 -17.15 7.24 27.66
N ILE A 204 -16.03 7.28 28.38
CA ILE A 204 -14.70 7.46 27.76
C ILE A 204 -14.40 6.31 26.78
N LEU A 205 -14.68 5.06 27.18
CA LEU A 205 -14.53 3.89 26.31
C LEU A 205 -15.37 4.03 25.04
N LEU A 206 -16.65 4.39 25.17
CA LEU A 206 -17.57 4.53 24.03
C LEU A 206 -17.16 5.68 23.10
N PHE A 207 -16.73 6.82 23.63
CA PHE A 207 -16.21 7.92 22.82
C PHE A 207 -14.92 7.53 22.09
N SER A 208 -14.05 6.75 22.73
CA SER A 208 -12.84 6.23 22.09
C SER A 208 -13.18 5.29 20.92
N VAL A 209 -14.13 4.36 21.11
CA VAL A 209 -14.57 3.46 20.03
C VAL A 209 -15.19 4.24 18.88
N SER A 210 -16.02 5.25 19.17
CA SER A 210 -16.62 6.14 18.17
C SER A 210 -15.58 6.89 17.35
N LEU A 211 -14.49 7.35 17.97
CA LEU A 211 -13.39 8.02 17.27
C LEU A 211 -12.70 7.09 16.26
N PHE A 212 -12.46 5.84 16.65
CA PHE A 212 -11.71 4.90 15.82
C PHE A 212 -12.58 4.19 14.77
N HIS A 213 -13.73 3.64 15.15
CA HIS A 213 -14.49 2.68 14.32
C HIS A 213 -15.81 3.23 13.76
N GLY A 214 -16.19 4.47 14.10
CA GLY A 214 -17.42 5.09 13.61
C GLY A 214 -18.71 4.45 14.14
N MET A 215 -19.83 4.73 13.47
CA MET A 215 -21.20 4.48 13.96
C MET A 215 -21.54 3.00 14.23
N ILE A 216 -21.26 2.09 13.29
CA ILE A 216 -21.76 0.71 13.39
C ILE A 216 -21.15 0.02 14.62
N MET A 217 -19.82 0.10 14.73
CA MET A 217 -19.10 -0.50 15.86
C MET A 217 -19.39 0.23 17.17
N SER A 218 -19.52 1.56 17.18
CA SER A 218 -19.86 2.28 18.42
C SER A 218 -21.22 1.88 18.95
N THR A 219 -22.22 1.72 18.09
CA THR A 219 -23.58 1.29 18.46
C THR A 219 -23.57 -0.11 19.06
N ALA A 220 -22.89 -1.05 18.39
CA ALA A 220 -22.76 -2.43 18.88
C ALA A 220 -22.06 -2.47 20.24
N MET A 221 -20.95 -1.74 20.42
CA MET A 221 -20.25 -1.69 21.71
C MET A 221 -21.08 -0.99 22.80
N GLY A 222 -21.82 0.06 22.45
CA GLY A 222 -22.75 0.73 23.36
C GLY A 222 -23.81 -0.24 23.91
N PHE A 223 -24.38 -1.06 23.03
CA PHE A 223 -25.34 -2.08 23.43
C PHE A 223 -24.70 -3.16 24.33
N VAL A 224 -23.49 -3.64 23.99
CA VAL A 224 -22.78 -4.64 24.79
C VAL A 224 -22.41 -4.10 26.18
N VAL A 225 -21.88 -2.87 26.27
CA VAL A 225 -21.55 -2.23 27.55
C VAL A 225 -22.81 -2.07 28.41
N GLY A 226 -23.92 -1.62 27.82
CA GLY A 226 -25.17 -1.46 28.56
C GLY A 226 -25.82 -2.79 28.97
N LEU A 227 -25.67 -3.86 28.17
CA LEU A 227 -26.07 -5.22 28.58
C LEU A 227 -25.24 -5.73 29.77
N LEU A 228 -23.94 -5.42 29.80
CA LEU A 228 -23.08 -5.79 30.93
C LEU A 228 -23.49 -5.05 32.21
N GLU A 229 -23.89 -3.79 32.12
CA GLU A 229 -24.44 -3.02 33.26
C GLU A 229 -25.78 -3.61 33.73
N TRP A 230 -26.66 -3.96 32.78
CA TRP A 230 -27.94 -4.62 33.05
C TRP A 230 -27.78 -5.90 33.89
N ILE A 231 -26.86 -6.78 33.49
CA ILE A 231 -26.61 -8.05 34.19
C ILE A 231 -26.10 -7.83 35.62
N LYS A 232 -25.32 -6.76 35.86
CA LYS A 232 -24.71 -6.51 37.17
C LYS A 232 -25.67 -5.82 38.15
N GLU A 233 -26.33 -4.74 37.74
CA GLU A 233 -27.17 -3.94 38.63
C GLU A 233 -28.63 -4.43 38.69
N GLY A 234 -29.02 -5.35 37.81
CA GLY A 234 -30.40 -5.83 37.72
C GLY A 234 -31.37 -4.74 37.26
N SER A 235 -30.85 -3.75 36.52
CA SER A 235 -31.59 -2.60 36.02
C SER A 235 -32.55 -2.99 34.88
N ASN A 236 -33.27 -2.03 34.30
CA ASN A 236 -34.10 -2.31 33.13
C ASN A 236 -33.22 -2.44 31.87
N ILE A 237 -33.60 -3.33 30.95
CA ILE A 237 -32.95 -3.49 29.63
C ILE A 237 -32.90 -2.18 28.82
N GLU A 238 -33.75 -1.21 29.17
CA GLU A 238 -33.77 0.16 28.65
C GLU A 238 -32.39 0.83 28.68
N ILE A 239 -31.56 0.57 29.71
CA ILE A 239 -30.22 1.15 29.83
C ILE A 239 -29.30 0.69 28.68
N ALA A 240 -29.43 -0.55 28.22
CA ALA A 240 -28.68 -1.06 27.08
C ALA A 240 -29.02 -0.28 25.79
N CYS A 241 -30.30 0.02 25.58
CA CYS A 241 -30.77 0.82 24.46
C CYS A 241 -30.28 2.29 24.57
N VAL A 242 -30.23 2.84 25.78
CA VAL A 242 -29.72 4.20 26.03
C VAL A 242 -28.26 4.34 25.63
N PHE A 243 -27.39 3.42 26.05
CA PHE A 243 -25.97 3.42 25.66
C PHE A 243 -25.76 3.14 24.18
N ALA A 244 -26.54 2.26 23.57
CA ALA A 244 -26.50 2.01 22.14
C ALA A 244 -26.81 3.28 21.34
N PHE A 245 -27.89 3.99 21.68
CA PHE A 245 -28.30 5.21 20.99
C PHE A 245 -27.33 6.38 21.22
N SER A 246 -26.83 6.55 22.45
CA SER A 246 -25.78 7.53 22.75
C SER A 246 -24.52 7.29 21.91
N SER A 247 -24.08 6.03 21.82
CA SER A 247 -22.90 5.65 21.03
C SER A 247 -23.12 5.76 19.52
N LEU A 248 -24.34 5.53 19.05
CA LEU A 248 -24.74 5.75 17.66
C LEU A 248 -24.59 7.22 17.26
N LEU A 249 -25.14 8.14 18.08
CA LEU A 249 -25.08 9.57 17.79
C LEU A 249 -23.64 10.11 17.94
N ALA A 250 -22.88 9.60 18.91
CA ALA A 250 -21.45 9.88 19.03
C ALA A 250 -20.66 9.42 17.79
N GLY A 251 -20.92 8.21 17.28
CA GLY A 251 -20.26 7.64 16.11
C GLY A 251 -20.65 8.33 14.79
N LEU A 252 -21.90 8.79 14.67
CA LEU A 252 -22.38 9.63 13.57
C LEU A 252 -21.59 10.94 13.47
N MET A 253 -21.28 11.55 14.61
CA MET A 253 -20.58 12.83 14.69
C MET A 253 -19.05 12.69 14.59
N LYS A 254 -18.52 11.51 14.23
CA LYS A 254 -17.08 11.29 14.01
C LYS A 254 -16.47 12.31 13.04
N GLY A 255 -17.20 12.71 12.00
CA GLY A 255 -16.73 13.70 11.01
C GLY A 255 -16.42 15.08 11.59
N PHE A 256 -17.00 15.44 12.73
CA PHE A 256 -16.79 16.71 13.43
C PHE A 256 -15.70 16.62 14.52
N GLY A 257 -14.92 15.53 14.55
CA GLY A 257 -13.83 15.30 15.51
C GLY A 257 -14.32 15.04 16.94
N LYS A 258 -13.42 15.16 17.92
CA LYS A 258 -13.70 14.81 19.33
C LYS A 258 -14.86 15.59 19.94
N ILE A 259 -14.96 16.88 19.61
CA ILE A 259 -16.02 17.75 20.11
C ILE A 259 -17.38 17.28 19.57
N GLY A 260 -17.45 16.93 18.29
CA GLY A 260 -18.64 16.34 17.69
C GLY A 260 -19.06 15.04 18.35
N ILE A 261 -18.12 14.13 18.59
CA ILE A 261 -18.37 12.84 19.25
C ILE A 261 -18.92 13.04 20.66
N ALA A 262 -18.29 13.94 21.45
CA ALA A 262 -18.72 14.24 22.81
C ALA A 262 -20.13 14.87 22.85
N LEU A 263 -20.40 15.86 21.98
CA LEU A 263 -21.71 16.50 21.87
C LEU A 263 -22.78 15.51 21.37
N GLY A 264 -22.47 14.70 20.37
CA GLY A 264 -23.36 13.67 19.85
C GLY A 264 -23.69 12.63 20.91
N GLY A 265 -22.70 12.16 21.66
CA GLY A 265 -22.90 11.23 22.77
C GLY A 265 -23.76 11.82 23.89
N PHE A 266 -23.49 13.07 24.26
CA PHE A 266 -24.26 13.81 25.28
C PHE A 266 -25.72 14.00 24.88
N CYS A 267 -25.98 14.54 23.69
CA CYS A 267 -27.32 14.71 23.15
C CYS A 267 -28.03 13.36 23.03
N GLY A 268 -27.33 12.34 22.53
CA GLY A 268 -27.88 11.00 22.35
C GLY A 268 -28.30 10.37 23.68
N TYR A 269 -27.49 10.51 24.73
CA TYR A 269 -27.81 10.02 26.07
C TYR A 269 -29.02 10.74 26.69
N ILE A 270 -29.12 12.06 26.55
CA ILE A 270 -30.26 12.82 27.06
C ILE A 270 -31.54 12.41 26.32
N ILE A 271 -31.50 12.39 24.98
CA ILE A 271 -32.67 12.02 24.17
C ILE A 271 -33.12 10.60 24.51
N SER A 272 -32.21 9.63 24.53
CA SER A 272 -32.58 8.25 24.83
C SER A 272 -33.09 8.06 26.26
N MET A 273 -32.53 8.77 27.25
CA MET A 273 -33.03 8.69 28.63
C MET A 273 -34.46 9.22 28.77
N PHE A 274 -34.85 10.28 28.07
CA PHE A 274 -36.22 10.82 28.14
C PHE A 274 -37.25 9.97 27.39
N TYR A 275 -36.87 9.35 26.27
CA TYR A 275 -37.81 8.64 25.41
C TYR A 275 -37.86 7.13 25.63
N ILE A 276 -36.76 6.53 26.10
CA ILE A 276 -36.65 5.06 26.25
C ILE A 276 -36.76 4.65 27.71
N SER A 277 -36.26 5.44 28.65
CA SER A 277 -36.27 5.04 30.06
C SER A 277 -37.60 5.35 30.74
N SER A 278 -38.17 4.34 31.39
CA SER A 278 -39.40 4.50 32.19
C SER A 278 -39.17 5.34 33.45
N ASN A 279 -37.92 5.40 33.96
CA ASN A 279 -37.52 6.18 35.14
C ASN A 279 -36.23 6.96 34.84
N PRO A 280 -36.32 8.16 34.22
CA PRO A 280 -35.14 8.90 33.77
C PRO A 280 -34.34 9.44 34.96
N THR A 281 -33.35 8.67 35.41
CA THR A 281 -32.33 9.15 36.35
C THR A 281 -31.14 9.69 35.56
N LEU A 282 -31.17 11.00 35.29
CA LEU A 282 -30.16 11.65 34.47
C LEU A 282 -28.81 11.76 35.21
N ARG A 283 -27.89 10.84 34.90
CA ARG A 283 -26.48 10.87 35.33
C ARG A 283 -25.66 11.86 34.47
N ILE A 284 -26.09 13.14 34.44
CA ILE A 284 -25.51 14.20 33.59
C ILE A 284 -24.06 14.54 33.98
N ARG A 285 -23.73 14.43 35.28
CA ARG A 285 -22.40 14.77 35.78
C ARG A 285 -21.33 13.87 35.17
N GLU A 286 -21.60 12.57 35.11
CA GLU A 286 -20.66 11.57 34.60
C GLU A 286 -20.37 11.72 33.12
N ILE A 287 -21.40 11.99 32.31
CA ILE A 287 -21.24 12.19 30.86
C ILE A 287 -20.54 13.52 30.54
N LEU A 288 -20.75 14.56 31.34
CA LEU A 288 -20.02 15.83 31.17
C LEU A 288 -18.54 15.67 31.53
N ILE A 289 -18.24 15.00 32.63
CA ILE A 289 -16.86 14.74 33.06
C ILE A 289 -16.15 13.87 32.03
N SER A 290 -16.79 12.81 31.53
CA SER A 290 -16.20 11.95 30.50
C SER A 290 -15.96 12.68 29.19
N ALA A 291 -16.89 13.56 28.76
CA ALA A 291 -16.73 14.40 27.58
C ALA A 291 -15.52 15.34 27.70
N VAL A 292 -15.36 15.99 28.86
CA VAL A 292 -14.21 16.88 29.13
C VAL A 292 -12.90 16.09 29.14
N LEU A 293 -12.84 14.96 29.87
CA LEU A 293 -11.64 14.12 29.93
C LEU A 293 -11.26 13.56 28.55
N PHE A 294 -12.23 13.12 27.75
CA PHE A 294 -12.00 12.61 26.40
C PHE A 294 -11.44 13.68 25.45
N CYS A 295 -11.95 14.92 25.53
CA CYS A 295 -11.45 16.03 24.74
C CYS A 295 -10.03 16.44 25.14
N LEU A 296 -9.72 16.43 26.44
CA LEU A 296 -8.38 16.75 26.96
C LEU A 296 -7.32 15.70 26.62
N PHE A 297 -7.68 14.42 26.59
CA PHE A 297 -6.72 13.33 26.37
C PHE A 297 -6.31 13.23 24.89
N PRO A 298 -5.02 13.38 24.51
CA PRO A 298 -4.58 13.40 23.12
C PRO A 298 -4.43 11.97 22.53
N LEU A 299 -5.54 11.22 22.47
CA LEU A 299 -5.58 9.84 21.92
C LEU A 299 -5.04 9.74 20.47
N GLU A 300 -5.13 10.82 19.69
CA GLU A 300 -4.67 10.86 18.29
C GLU A 300 -3.14 10.79 18.13
N LYS A 301 -2.36 11.25 19.13
CA LYS A 301 -0.89 11.20 19.07
C LYS A 301 -0.32 9.82 19.32
N ILE A 302 -1.03 8.98 20.07
CA ILE A 302 -0.63 7.60 20.40
C ILE A 302 -0.80 6.68 19.17
N VAL A 303 -1.76 6.98 18.29
CA VAL A 303 -2.10 6.16 17.12
C VAL A 303 -1.42 6.62 15.83
N LYS A 304 -1.03 7.91 15.71
CA LYS A 304 -0.27 8.40 14.54
C LYS A 304 1.10 7.73 14.33
N LEU A 305 1.60 6.97 15.31
CA LEU A 305 2.79 6.12 15.19
C LEU A 305 2.54 4.77 14.47
N GLN A 306 1.28 4.40 14.20
CA GLN A 306 0.92 3.11 13.57
C GLN A 306 0.29 3.24 12.17
N THR A 307 -0.10 4.45 11.73
CA THR A 307 -0.77 4.69 10.44
C THR A 307 0.18 4.90 9.25
N THR A 308 1.49 4.73 9.43
CA THR A 308 2.49 4.98 8.37
C THR A 308 2.32 4.02 7.19
N ASP A 309 1.95 2.76 7.44
CA ASP A 309 1.84 1.72 6.40
C ASP A 309 0.67 1.98 5.40
N GLU A 310 -0.50 2.47 5.83
CA GLU A 310 -1.62 2.73 4.90
C GLU A 310 -1.36 3.93 3.98
N ARG A 311 -0.67 4.96 4.48
CA ARG A 311 -0.30 6.13 3.67
C ARG A 311 0.76 5.79 2.63
N GLU A 312 1.65 4.87 2.92
CA GLU A 312 2.66 4.39 1.97
C GLU A 312 2.04 3.56 0.85
N VAL A 313 1.11 2.65 1.18
CA VAL A 313 0.35 1.89 0.17
C VAL A 313 -0.46 2.84 -0.71
N GLN A 314 -1.15 3.83 -0.12
CA GLN A 314 -1.87 4.85 -0.88
C GLN A 314 -0.93 5.72 -1.71
N ARG A 315 0.24 6.10 -1.20
CA ARG A 315 1.24 6.87 -1.93
C ARG A 315 1.82 6.07 -3.09
N MET A 316 2.05 4.78 -2.94
CA MET A 316 2.56 3.91 -4.02
C MET A 316 1.50 3.69 -5.10
N ILE A 317 0.26 3.38 -4.71
CA ILE A 317 -0.86 3.27 -5.65
C ILE A 317 -0.99 4.60 -6.40
N LYS A 318 -0.87 5.72 -5.69
CA LYS A 318 -0.84 7.04 -6.30
C LYS A 318 0.35 7.19 -7.26
N GLU A 319 1.60 7.01 -6.83
CA GLU A 319 2.81 7.13 -7.66
C GLU A 319 2.75 6.25 -8.91
N LYS A 320 2.22 5.03 -8.82
CA LYS A 320 2.10 4.11 -9.96
C LYS A 320 0.95 4.47 -10.89
N ILE A 321 -0.23 4.86 -10.35
CA ILE A 321 -1.34 5.38 -11.16
C ILE A 321 -0.92 6.67 -11.86
N PHE A 322 -0.26 7.58 -11.15
CA PHE A 322 0.29 8.81 -11.73
C PHE A 322 1.42 8.50 -12.73
N GLY A 323 2.20 7.45 -12.51
CA GLY A 323 3.17 6.92 -13.47
C GLY A 323 2.50 6.50 -14.78
N VAL A 324 1.42 5.72 -14.71
CA VAL A 324 0.61 5.34 -15.89
C VAL A 324 -0.05 6.58 -16.52
N ALA A 325 -0.59 7.50 -15.72
CA ALA A 325 -1.16 8.75 -16.20
C ALA A 325 -0.14 9.59 -16.96
N SER A 326 1.12 9.65 -16.52
CA SER A 326 2.19 10.36 -17.22
C SER A 326 2.55 9.73 -18.57
N VAL A 327 2.40 8.41 -18.72
CA VAL A 327 2.53 7.74 -20.03
C VAL A 327 1.38 8.17 -20.93
N LEU A 328 0.15 8.19 -20.41
CA LEU A 328 -1.04 8.64 -21.16
C LEU A 328 -0.94 10.11 -21.57
N GLU A 329 -0.45 11.00 -20.70
CA GLU A 329 -0.24 12.42 -21.02
C GLU A 329 0.83 12.61 -22.11
N ASN A 330 1.97 11.92 -22.01
CA ASN A 330 3.01 11.95 -23.04
C ASN A 330 2.49 11.44 -24.39
N VAL A 331 1.65 10.42 -24.37
CA VAL A 331 0.99 9.90 -25.57
C VAL A 331 -0.02 10.92 -26.10
N GLN A 332 -0.88 11.50 -25.27
CA GLN A 332 -1.83 12.54 -25.69
C GLN A 332 -1.15 13.75 -26.33
N GLN A 333 -0.03 14.21 -25.76
CA GLN A 333 0.74 15.33 -26.32
C GLN A 333 1.36 15.00 -27.70
N ASN A 334 1.71 13.73 -27.94
CA ASN A 334 2.29 13.26 -29.20
C ASN A 334 1.24 12.73 -30.20
N VAL A 335 0.00 12.46 -29.77
CA VAL A 335 -1.09 11.90 -30.59
C VAL A 335 -2.07 12.98 -31.07
N CYS A 336 -2.27 14.05 -30.30
CA CYS A 336 -3.12 15.15 -30.74
C CYS A 336 -2.34 16.10 -31.67
N ASP A 337 -2.21 15.70 -32.92
CA ASP A 337 -2.12 16.70 -34.00
C ASP A 337 -3.29 17.67 -33.84
N LYS A 338 -2.96 18.96 -33.83
CA LYS A 338 -3.90 20.09 -33.66
C LYS A 338 -4.86 20.18 -34.86
N GLN A 339 -5.73 19.19 -35.07
CA GLN A 339 -6.87 19.37 -35.94
C GLN A 339 -7.85 20.30 -35.21
N ALA A 340 -7.94 21.54 -35.69
CA ALA A 340 -8.89 22.52 -35.18
C ALA A 340 -10.32 21.94 -35.33
N ILE A 341 -10.93 21.57 -34.21
CA ILE A 341 -12.33 21.13 -34.17
C ILE A 341 -13.18 22.33 -34.63
N LEU A 342 -13.75 22.22 -35.83
CA LEU A 342 -14.63 23.24 -36.41
C LEU A 342 -15.91 23.35 -35.57
N ILE A 343 -16.11 24.51 -34.95
CA ILE A 343 -17.31 24.88 -34.20
C ILE A 343 -18.29 25.58 -35.16
N CYS A 344 -19.52 25.11 -35.23
CA CYS A 344 -20.56 25.70 -36.08
C CYS A 344 -21.20 26.92 -35.42
N LYS A 345 -21.77 27.83 -36.23
CA LYS A 345 -22.44 29.05 -35.73
C LYS A 345 -23.54 28.78 -34.70
N GLU A 346 -24.27 27.69 -34.89
CA GLU A 346 -25.39 27.30 -34.04
C GLU A 346 -24.92 26.76 -32.67
N GLU A 347 -23.83 26.00 -32.67
CA GLU A 347 -23.18 25.50 -31.45
C GLU A 347 -22.59 26.64 -30.61
N ALA A 348 -21.90 27.59 -31.26
CA ALA A 348 -21.37 28.78 -30.60
C ALA A 348 -22.50 29.61 -29.95
N LYS A 349 -23.64 29.75 -30.65
CA LYS A 349 -24.83 30.42 -30.12
C LYS A 349 -25.38 29.68 -28.89
N ASN A 350 -25.51 28.36 -28.98
CA ASN A 350 -26.02 27.53 -27.88
C ASN A 350 -25.13 27.62 -26.64
N ILE A 351 -23.80 27.55 -26.80
CA ILE A 351 -22.85 27.67 -25.68
C ILE A 351 -22.98 29.03 -24.98
N VAL A 352 -23.06 30.13 -25.75
CA VAL A 352 -23.23 31.47 -25.18
C VAL A 352 -24.57 31.57 -24.43
N GLN A 353 -25.65 31.02 -24.99
CA GLN A 353 -26.96 31.02 -24.37
C GLN A 353 -27.01 30.16 -23.09
N SER A 354 -26.44 28.95 -23.10
CA SER A 354 -26.36 28.08 -21.93
C SER A 354 -25.50 28.68 -20.81
N THR A 355 -24.44 29.39 -21.17
CA THR A 355 -23.61 30.15 -20.21
C THR A 355 -24.44 31.26 -19.55
N CYS A 356 -25.19 32.03 -20.35
CA CYS A 356 -26.07 33.07 -19.83
C CYS A 356 -27.18 32.49 -18.96
N GLN A 357 -27.82 31.38 -19.34
CA GLN A 357 -28.84 30.73 -18.50
C GLN A 357 -28.26 30.31 -17.15
N LYS A 358 -27.12 29.62 -17.14
CA LYS A 358 -26.50 29.11 -15.92
C LYS A 358 -26.03 30.21 -14.97
N LEU A 359 -25.48 31.29 -15.51
CA LEU A 359 -25.01 32.39 -14.68
C LEU A 359 -26.17 33.34 -14.35
N CYS A 360 -26.88 33.88 -15.33
CA CYS A 360 -27.82 34.98 -15.13
C CYS A 360 -29.04 34.67 -14.24
N LEU A 361 -29.43 33.41 -14.05
CA LEU A 361 -30.57 33.02 -13.19
C LEU A 361 -30.42 33.55 -11.75
N ASP A 362 -29.23 33.37 -11.15
CA ASP A 362 -28.94 33.83 -9.78
C ASP A 362 -28.17 35.17 -9.74
N CYS A 363 -28.27 35.99 -10.80
CA CYS A 363 -27.59 37.28 -10.85
C CYS A 363 -28.41 38.38 -10.18
N SER A 364 -27.80 39.17 -9.31
CA SER A 364 -28.39 40.41 -8.81
C SER A 364 -28.63 41.46 -9.91
N ASN A 365 -27.83 41.45 -10.98
CA ASN A 365 -27.88 42.45 -12.05
C ASN A 365 -28.63 41.99 -13.33
N SER A 366 -29.29 40.83 -13.32
CA SER A 366 -29.95 40.26 -14.51
C SER A 366 -31.03 41.18 -15.09
N ASN A 367 -31.84 41.81 -14.23
CA ASN A 367 -32.92 42.71 -14.68
C ASN A 367 -32.40 43.95 -15.42
N VAL A 368 -31.29 44.54 -14.96
CA VAL A 368 -30.68 45.69 -15.65
C VAL A 368 -30.09 45.25 -16.99
N CYS A 369 -29.39 44.12 -16.99
CA CYS A 369 -28.77 43.57 -18.19
C CYS A 369 -29.79 43.24 -19.30
N TRP A 370 -30.91 42.61 -18.95
CA TRP A 370 -31.87 42.12 -19.95
C TRP A 370 -33.00 43.13 -20.29
N ASN A 371 -33.31 44.10 -19.41
CA ASN A 371 -34.39 45.07 -19.66
C ASN A 371 -33.89 46.48 -20.04
N ILE A 372 -32.73 46.91 -19.52
CA ILE A 372 -32.23 48.29 -19.71
C ILE A 372 -31.10 48.32 -20.74
N ASP A 373 -30.05 47.52 -20.54
CA ASP A 373 -28.84 47.51 -21.39
C ASP A 373 -28.82 46.38 -22.44
N TYR A 374 -30.00 45.87 -22.82
CA TYR A 374 -30.16 44.70 -23.69
C TYR A 374 -29.31 44.76 -24.96
N TYR A 375 -29.35 45.90 -25.67
CA TYR A 375 -28.65 46.07 -26.95
C TYR A 375 -27.12 45.98 -26.80
N ARG A 376 -26.55 46.61 -25.77
CA ARG A 376 -25.10 46.60 -25.52
C ARG A 376 -24.62 45.22 -25.14
N ILE A 377 -25.36 44.52 -24.27
CA ILE A 377 -24.99 43.19 -23.82
C ILE A 377 -25.09 42.17 -24.94
N ASN A 378 -26.17 42.22 -25.73
CA ASN A 378 -26.34 41.31 -26.85
C ASN A 378 -25.29 41.55 -27.95
N HIS A 379 -24.82 42.80 -28.14
CA HIS A 379 -23.69 43.09 -29.00
C HIS A 379 -22.41 42.39 -28.52
N SER A 380 -22.02 42.57 -27.25
CA SER A 380 -20.84 41.92 -26.70
C SER A 380 -20.92 40.39 -26.69
N LEU A 381 -22.11 39.80 -26.44
CA LEU A 381 -22.31 38.35 -26.54
C LEU A 381 -22.12 37.82 -27.98
N ASN A 382 -22.48 38.62 -28.99
CA ASN A 382 -22.22 38.27 -30.38
C ASN A 382 -20.74 38.39 -30.76
N GLU A 383 -19.99 39.32 -30.17
CA GLU A 383 -18.53 39.38 -30.33
C GLU A 383 -17.86 38.14 -29.75
N ILE A 384 -18.28 37.72 -28.55
CA ILE A 384 -17.80 36.49 -27.90
C ILE A 384 -18.09 35.26 -28.77
N LYS A 385 -19.29 35.18 -29.36
CA LYS A 385 -19.64 34.12 -30.33
C LYS A 385 -18.68 34.12 -31.52
N ASN A 386 -18.30 35.27 -32.06
CA ASN A 386 -17.35 35.37 -33.17
C ASN A 386 -15.93 34.97 -32.76
N ILE A 387 -15.52 35.28 -31.53
CA ILE A 387 -14.23 34.83 -30.96
C ILE A 387 -14.21 33.31 -30.87
N ILE A 388 -15.29 32.69 -30.39
CA ILE A 388 -15.42 31.22 -30.33
C ILE A 388 -15.24 30.58 -31.71
N LEU A 389 -15.87 31.14 -32.74
CA LEU A 389 -15.78 30.62 -34.11
C LEU A 389 -14.38 30.74 -34.72
N LYS A 390 -13.57 31.72 -34.30
CA LYS A 390 -12.22 31.94 -34.84
C LYS A 390 -11.12 31.26 -34.02
N LYS A 391 -11.22 31.33 -32.70
CA LYS A 391 -10.15 30.96 -31.74
C LYS A 391 -10.45 29.65 -31.01
N GLY A 392 -11.71 29.24 -30.90
CA GLY A 392 -12.13 28.03 -30.19
C GLY A 392 -11.92 28.05 -28.66
N ARG A 393 -11.54 29.22 -28.11
CA ARG A 393 -11.38 29.50 -26.67
C ARG A 393 -11.59 30.99 -26.43
N VAL A 394 -12.05 31.36 -25.23
CA VAL A 394 -12.23 32.75 -24.81
C VAL A 394 -11.25 33.04 -23.69
N GLU A 395 -10.32 33.96 -23.91
CA GLU A 395 -9.35 34.40 -22.91
C GLU A 395 -9.77 35.74 -22.31
N GLU A 396 -9.15 36.08 -21.18
CA GLU A 396 -9.43 37.32 -20.48
C GLU A 396 -9.14 38.56 -21.36
N GLU A 397 -8.14 38.49 -22.24
CA GLU A 397 -7.77 39.57 -23.17
C GLU A 397 -8.81 39.81 -24.27
N ASP A 398 -9.63 38.81 -24.57
CA ASP A 398 -10.65 38.88 -25.62
C ASP A 398 -11.91 39.64 -25.15
N LEU A 399 -12.10 39.79 -23.83
CA LEU A 399 -13.26 40.43 -23.21
C LEU A 399 -12.98 41.90 -22.89
N LYS A 400 -12.94 42.77 -23.90
CA LYS A 400 -12.68 44.22 -23.69
C LYS A 400 -13.84 44.93 -22.99
N GLU A 401 -14.98 45.04 -23.66
CA GLU A 401 -16.15 45.77 -23.14
C GLU A 401 -16.96 44.94 -22.14
N PHE A 402 -17.02 43.62 -22.34
CA PHE A 402 -17.83 42.71 -21.52
C PHE A 402 -17.42 42.68 -20.04
N LYS A 403 -16.14 42.92 -19.72
CA LYS A 403 -15.65 43.03 -18.33
C LYS A 403 -16.33 44.15 -17.54
N PHE A 404 -16.65 45.25 -18.21
CA PHE A 404 -17.29 46.40 -17.59
C PHE A 404 -18.81 46.26 -17.54
N LEU A 405 -19.39 45.40 -18.39
CA LEU A 405 -20.83 45.16 -18.46
C LEU A 405 -21.30 44.05 -17.51
N CYS A 406 -20.51 42.99 -17.31
CA CYS A 406 -20.90 41.84 -16.51
C CYS A 406 -20.12 41.78 -15.18
N VAL A 407 -20.83 41.81 -14.05
CA VAL A 407 -20.21 41.69 -12.71
C VAL A 407 -19.52 40.33 -12.49
N ARG A 408 -20.01 39.28 -13.16
CA ARG A 408 -19.50 37.90 -13.08
C ARG A 408 -18.70 37.47 -14.32
N TRP A 409 -17.93 38.39 -14.90
CA TRP A 409 -17.16 38.11 -16.12
C TRP A 409 -16.08 37.03 -15.91
N LYS A 410 -15.52 36.90 -14.69
CA LYS A 410 -14.54 35.86 -14.36
C LYS A 410 -15.16 34.47 -14.36
N GLU A 411 -16.33 34.31 -13.73
CA GLU A 411 -17.07 33.05 -13.76
C GLU A 411 -17.58 32.75 -15.17
N PHE A 412 -17.93 33.77 -15.96
CA PHE A 412 -18.34 33.62 -17.35
C PHE A 412 -17.27 32.96 -18.21
N ILE A 413 -15.99 33.37 -18.10
CA ILE A 413 -14.87 32.75 -18.82
C ILE A 413 -14.73 31.27 -18.45
N ILE A 414 -14.83 30.94 -17.16
CA ILE A 414 -14.68 29.56 -16.67
C ILE A 414 -15.79 28.68 -17.23
N VAL A 415 -17.04 29.14 -17.13
CA VAL A 415 -18.22 28.37 -17.55
C VAL A 415 -18.25 28.22 -19.07
N ILE A 416 -17.96 29.29 -19.83
CA ILE A 416 -18.00 29.23 -21.30
C ILE A 416 -16.91 28.32 -21.86
N ASN A 417 -15.69 28.37 -21.31
CA ASN A 417 -14.61 27.47 -21.72
C ASN A 417 -14.89 26.02 -21.27
N GLY A 418 -15.51 25.81 -20.11
CA GLY A 418 -15.97 24.48 -19.69
C GLY A 418 -16.99 23.87 -20.66
N PHE A 419 -17.95 24.66 -21.15
CA PHE A 419 -18.89 24.22 -22.18
C PHE A 419 -18.22 23.99 -23.54
N LEU A 420 -17.24 24.82 -23.91
CA LEU A 420 -16.46 24.62 -25.13
C LEU A 420 -15.66 23.32 -25.09
N GLU A 421 -15.00 23.01 -23.97
CA GLU A 421 -14.27 21.74 -23.81
C GLU A 421 -15.20 20.54 -23.84
N SER A 422 -16.38 20.63 -23.21
CA SER A 422 -17.40 19.58 -23.29
C SER A 422 -17.88 19.33 -24.73
N LEU A 423 -18.07 20.39 -25.52
CA LEU A 423 -18.45 20.28 -26.94
C LEU A 423 -17.32 19.73 -27.82
N LYS A 424 -16.07 20.15 -27.58
CA LYS A 424 -14.90 19.58 -28.26
C LYS A 424 -14.78 18.09 -27.97
N TYR A 425 -14.93 17.71 -26.71
CA TYR A 425 -14.92 16.32 -26.27
C TYR A 425 -16.05 15.52 -26.92
N SER A 426 -17.29 16.02 -26.91
CA SER A 426 -18.42 15.31 -27.54
C SER A 426 -18.25 15.14 -29.05
N LYS A 427 -17.66 16.12 -29.74
CA LYS A 427 -17.31 16.01 -31.18
C LYS A 427 -16.17 15.03 -31.46
N LEU A 428 -15.15 14.99 -30.60
CA LEU A 428 -14.09 13.99 -30.68
C LEU A 428 -14.67 12.57 -30.51
N VAL A 429 -15.59 12.41 -29.56
CA VAL A 429 -16.32 11.15 -29.33
C VAL A 429 -17.22 10.79 -30.51
N GLN A 430 -17.97 11.75 -31.07
CA GLN A 430 -18.86 11.50 -32.21
C GLN A 430 -18.09 11.17 -33.50
N LYS A 431 -17.02 11.88 -33.83
CA LYS A 431 -16.18 11.55 -35.00
C LYS A 431 -15.47 10.20 -34.85
N ALA A 432 -15.29 9.71 -33.63
CA ALA A 432 -14.71 8.41 -33.32
C ALA A 432 -15.71 7.23 -33.39
N SER A 433 -16.93 7.43 -33.88
CA SER A 433 -18.03 6.45 -33.83
C SER A 433 -17.98 5.38 -34.95
N SER A 434 -16.92 4.58 -34.95
CA SER A 434 -16.87 3.16 -35.38
C SER A 434 -15.41 2.68 -35.31
N PRO A 435 -14.99 1.58 -34.63
CA PRO A 435 -15.64 0.65 -33.69
C PRO A 435 -15.01 0.76 -32.27
N LYS A 436 -15.73 1.22 -31.23
CA LYS A 436 -15.10 1.55 -29.92
C LYS A 436 -15.80 1.03 -28.64
N GLU A 437 -16.70 0.06 -28.72
CA GLU A 437 -17.08 -0.69 -27.50
C GLU A 437 -15.94 -1.63 -27.06
N ASN A 438 -15.26 -2.29 -28.02
CA ASN A 438 -14.13 -3.17 -27.71
C ASN A 438 -12.94 -2.39 -27.14
N VAL A 439 -12.56 -1.25 -27.72
CA VAL A 439 -11.42 -0.44 -27.23
C VAL A 439 -11.63 0.06 -25.79
N PHE A 440 -12.85 0.48 -25.43
CA PHE A 440 -13.15 0.89 -24.06
C PHE A 440 -13.13 -0.30 -23.08
N LYS A 441 -13.66 -1.45 -23.49
CA LYS A 441 -13.59 -2.69 -22.72
C LYS A 441 -12.14 -3.13 -22.49
N THR A 442 -11.30 -3.12 -23.54
CA THR A 442 -9.87 -3.42 -23.45
C THR A 442 -9.16 -2.46 -22.49
N HIS A 443 -9.49 -1.16 -22.51
CA HIS A 443 -8.91 -0.20 -21.55
C HIS A 443 -9.30 -0.50 -20.10
N ILE A 444 -10.55 -0.85 -19.82
CA ILE A 444 -10.97 -1.25 -18.47
C ILE A 444 -10.26 -2.53 -18.03
N GLU A 445 -10.12 -3.51 -18.93
CA GLU A 445 -9.42 -4.76 -18.66
C GLU A 445 -7.93 -4.52 -18.38
N ILE A 446 -7.26 -3.66 -19.17
CA ILE A 446 -5.86 -3.30 -18.94
C ILE A 446 -5.71 -2.51 -17.63
N LEU A 447 -6.61 -1.57 -17.33
CA LEU A 447 -6.60 -0.85 -16.05
C LEU A 447 -6.80 -1.80 -14.87
N LYS A 448 -7.71 -2.77 -15.00
CA LYS A 448 -7.89 -3.83 -14.00
C LYS A 448 -6.60 -4.62 -13.82
N ASP A 449 -5.95 -5.06 -14.89
CA ASP A 449 -4.70 -5.82 -14.81
C ASP A 449 -3.58 -5.00 -14.15
N ILE A 450 -3.45 -3.71 -14.49
CA ILE A 450 -2.51 -2.76 -13.84
C ILE A 450 -2.81 -2.64 -12.34
N VAL A 451 -4.08 -2.47 -11.96
CA VAL A 451 -4.50 -2.35 -10.55
C VAL A 451 -4.24 -3.65 -9.79
N MET A 452 -4.54 -4.80 -10.41
CA MET A 452 -4.26 -6.11 -9.82
C MET A 452 -2.76 -6.35 -9.63
N ASP A 453 -1.93 -5.97 -10.60
CA ASP A 453 -0.47 -6.10 -10.50
C ASP A 453 0.10 -5.16 -9.43
N ALA A 454 -0.40 -3.93 -9.37
CA ALA A 454 -0.07 -2.98 -8.30
C ALA A 454 -0.48 -3.51 -6.90
N ALA A 455 -1.65 -4.15 -6.79
CA ALA A 455 -2.12 -4.74 -5.53
C ALA A 455 -1.25 -5.94 -5.10
N LYS A 456 -0.89 -6.85 -6.02
CA LYS A 456 0.04 -7.95 -5.74
C LYS A 456 1.40 -7.46 -5.26
N MET A 457 1.88 -6.34 -5.81
CA MET A 457 3.13 -5.73 -5.35
C MET A 457 3.02 -5.13 -3.95
N ALA A 458 1.87 -4.52 -3.61
CA ALA A 458 1.61 -4.05 -2.26
C ALA A 458 1.56 -5.21 -1.24
N GLU A 459 1.02 -6.37 -1.60
CA GLU A 459 1.07 -7.57 -0.76
C GLU A 459 2.51 -8.05 -0.52
N ASN A 460 3.39 -7.97 -1.53
CA ASN A 460 4.80 -8.33 -1.37
C ASN A 460 5.55 -7.41 -0.40
N GLU A 461 5.11 -6.16 -0.18
CA GLU A 461 5.68 -5.30 0.87
C GLU A 461 5.39 -5.81 2.29
N MET A 462 4.37 -6.66 2.47
CA MET A 462 4.13 -7.30 3.77
C MET A 462 5.24 -8.30 4.15
N LYS A 463 6.14 -8.65 3.21
CA LYS A 463 7.33 -9.49 3.44
C LYS A 463 8.59 -8.70 3.82
N LYS A 464 8.50 -7.38 4.07
CA LYS A 464 9.63 -6.56 4.54
C LYS A 464 10.17 -7.09 5.88
N ASP A 465 11.49 -7.34 5.93
CA ASP A 465 12.15 -7.69 7.18
C ASP A 465 12.55 -6.41 7.92
N ARG A 466 11.75 -6.07 8.93
CA ARG A 466 11.95 -4.87 9.76
C ARG A 466 13.21 -4.97 10.65
N GLY A 467 13.68 -6.17 10.96
CA GLY A 467 14.89 -6.36 11.78
C GLY A 467 16.12 -5.87 11.02
N THR A 468 16.37 -6.47 9.86
CA THR A 468 17.49 -6.11 8.97
C THR A 468 17.39 -4.66 8.50
N SER A 469 16.19 -4.17 8.18
CA SER A 469 15.97 -2.76 7.81
C SER A 469 16.46 -1.81 8.90
N LYS A 470 16.16 -2.11 10.18
CA LYS A 470 16.56 -1.25 11.30
C LYS A 470 18.05 -1.32 11.58
N GLU A 471 18.68 -2.48 11.38
CA GLU A 471 20.12 -2.64 11.54
C GLU A 471 20.89 -1.83 10.50
N ILE A 472 20.47 -1.88 9.23
CA ILE A 472 21.03 -1.05 8.15
C ILE A 472 20.86 0.45 8.47
N GLU A 473 19.67 0.86 8.93
CA GLU A 473 19.41 2.26 9.33
C GLU A 473 20.37 2.71 10.44
N LEU A 474 20.57 1.88 11.48
CA LEU A 474 21.45 2.20 12.60
C LEU A 474 22.92 2.29 12.18
N GLU A 475 23.41 1.40 11.33
CA GLU A 475 24.78 1.47 10.83
C GLU A 475 25.00 2.69 9.94
N LEU A 476 24.08 3.01 9.02
CA LEU A 476 24.17 4.22 8.21
C LEU A 476 24.22 5.50 9.08
N VAL A 477 23.41 5.57 10.13
CA VAL A 477 23.43 6.69 11.09
C VAL A 477 24.75 6.78 11.86
N ARG A 478 25.38 5.64 12.20
CA ARG A 478 26.71 5.64 12.86
C ARG A 478 27.80 6.23 12.00
N PHE A 479 27.73 6.02 10.68
CA PHE A 479 28.65 6.62 9.72
C PHE A 479 28.28 8.06 9.32
N GLY A 480 27.23 8.63 9.93
CA GLY A 480 26.86 10.04 9.77
C GLY A 480 25.84 10.32 8.67
N TYR A 481 25.16 9.29 8.13
CA TYR A 481 24.07 9.47 7.18
C TYR A 481 22.75 9.76 7.91
N GLU A 482 22.06 10.82 7.51
CA GLU A 482 20.70 11.08 7.97
C GLU A 482 19.70 10.28 7.14
N VAL A 483 19.26 9.15 7.69
CA VAL A 483 18.31 8.25 7.04
C VAL A 483 16.87 8.58 7.45
N GLU A 484 15.99 8.74 6.47
CA GLU A 484 14.55 8.87 6.68
C GLU A 484 13.89 7.50 6.82
N LYS A 485 14.25 6.58 5.92
CA LYS A 485 13.70 5.22 5.87
C LYS A 485 14.67 4.25 5.22
N VAL A 486 14.65 3.00 5.67
CA VAL A 486 15.24 1.86 4.96
C VAL A 486 14.18 0.78 4.80
N ASP A 487 14.02 0.28 3.59
CA ASP A 487 13.17 -0.85 3.26
C ASP A 487 14.04 -2.01 2.76
N TYR A 488 14.10 -3.10 3.53
CA TYR A 488 14.73 -4.35 3.11
C TYR A 488 13.67 -5.40 2.75
N VAL A 489 13.72 -5.88 1.50
CA VAL A 489 12.82 -6.93 0.98
C VAL A 489 13.66 -8.11 0.53
N ALA A 490 13.43 -9.27 1.15
CA ALA A 490 14.06 -10.53 0.78
C ALA A 490 13.18 -11.34 -0.17
N TYR A 491 13.80 -11.88 -1.22
CA TYR A 491 13.23 -12.85 -2.15
C TYR A 491 14.06 -14.15 -2.13
N ASP A 492 13.59 -15.19 -2.81
CA ASP A 492 14.20 -16.53 -2.76
C ASP A 492 15.67 -16.56 -3.23
N HIS A 493 16.05 -15.71 -4.20
CA HIS A 493 17.38 -15.73 -4.83
C HIS A 493 18.18 -14.42 -4.68
N TYR A 494 17.52 -13.34 -4.26
CA TYR A 494 18.13 -12.01 -4.09
C TYR A 494 17.38 -11.21 -3.03
N PHE A 495 17.92 -10.06 -2.65
CA PHE A 495 17.23 -9.06 -1.83
C PHE A 495 17.38 -7.68 -2.47
N GLN A 496 16.45 -6.80 -2.15
CA GLN A 496 16.43 -5.40 -2.54
C GLN A 496 16.37 -4.53 -1.28
N ILE A 497 17.12 -3.43 -1.32
CA ILE A 497 17.20 -2.45 -0.24
C ILE A 497 16.96 -1.08 -0.85
N ASP A 498 15.91 -0.39 -0.41
CA ASP A 498 15.65 1.00 -0.77
C ASP A 498 15.96 1.87 0.45
N ILE A 499 16.90 2.80 0.29
CA ILE A 499 17.36 3.72 1.34
C ILE A 499 16.96 5.14 0.95
N ASP A 500 16.20 5.77 1.83
CA ASP A 500 15.74 7.13 1.71
C ASP A 500 16.57 8.04 2.61
N LEU A 501 17.43 8.87 2.01
CA LEU A 501 18.28 9.83 2.72
C LEU A 501 17.58 11.20 2.82
N LYS A 502 17.81 11.91 3.93
CA LYS A 502 17.29 13.26 4.22
C LYS A 502 18.12 14.36 3.57
N ASP A 503 17.55 15.56 3.59
CA ASP A 503 18.17 16.79 3.13
C ASP A 503 19.37 17.23 3.95
N GLY A 504 20.54 17.25 3.32
CA GLY A 504 21.76 17.79 3.91
C GLY A 504 22.98 16.90 3.62
N PHE A 505 23.82 17.39 2.70
CA PHE A 505 25.16 16.92 2.33
C PHE A 505 25.32 15.84 1.23
N LYS A 506 26.30 16.15 0.37
CA LYS A 506 27.06 15.41 -0.68
C LYS A 506 26.42 14.16 -1.29
N ALA A 507 26.51 14.07 -2.62
CA ALA A 507 26.17 12.88 -3.39
C ALA A 507 26.63 11.60 -2.67
N PRO A 508 25.77 10.58 -2.56
CA PRO A 508 26.06 9.36 -1.82
C PRO A 508 27.41 8.78 -2.27
N ARG A 509 28.29 8.49 -1.30
CA ARG A 509 29.55 7.81 -1.59
C ARG A 509 29.24 6.34 -1.80
N LYS A 510 29.04 5.95 -3.06
CA LYS A 510 28.68 4.59 -3.48
C LYS A 510 29.47 3.50 -2.73
N MET A 511 30.80 3.58 -2.76
CA MET A 511 31.66 2.58 -2.13
C MET A 511 31.46 2.50 -0.61
N GLU A 512 31.23 3.63 0.06
CA GLU A 512 31.02 3.67 1.51
C GLU A 512 29.68 3.03 1.89
N ILE A 513 28.59 3.37 1.18
CA ILE A 513 27.27 2.77 1.40
C ILE A 513 27.30 1.27 1.10
N GLU A 514 27.96 0.85 0.02
CA GLU A 514 28.12 -0.57 -0.32
C GLU A 514 28.87 -1.33 0.78
N GLU A 515 29.94 -0.78 1.34
CA GLU A 515 30.69 -1.40 2.44
C GLU A 515 29.87 -1.51 3.73
N ILE A 516 29.13 -0.45 4.10
CA ILE A 516 28.27 -0.45 5.29
C ILE A 516 27.19 -1.52 5.17
N VAL A 517 26.48 -1.53 4.04
CA VAL A 517 25.38 -2.49 3.81
C VAL A 517 25.93 -3.92 3.70
N LYS A 518 27.08 -4.11 3.07
CA LYS A 518 27.78 -5.42 3.03
C LYS A 518 28.14 -5.92 4.43
N GLY A 519 28.52 -5.02 5.35
CA GLY A 519 28.79 -5.37 6.74
C GLY A 519 27.58 -5.94 7.48
N VAL A 520 26.38 -5.45 7.18
CA VAL A 520 25.12 -5.91 7.80
C VAL A 520 24.58 -7.17 7.14
N VAL A 521 24.52 -7.20 5.80
CA VAL A 521 23.86 -8.29 5.05
C VAL A 521 24.80 -9.47 4.80
N GLY A 522 26.12 -9.29 4.99
CA GLY A 522 27.13 -10.36 4.91
C GLY A 522 27.44 -10.85 3.49
N CYS A 523 27.06 -10.11 2.45
CA CYS A 523 27.37 -10.44 1.06
C CYS A 523 27.58 -9.19 0.20
N ASP A 524 28.20 -9.37 -0.97
CA ASP A 524 28.44 -8.27 -1.90
C ASP A 524 27.12 -7.70 -2.42
N VAL A 525 27.09 -6.38 -2.57
CA VAL A 525 25.94 -5.61 -3.05
C VAL A 525 26.30 -4.76 -4.28
N GLU A 526 25.29 -4.32 -5.02
CA GLU A 526 25.41 -3.43 -6.18
C GLU A 526 24.32 -2.36 -6.11
N ILE A 527 24.72 -1.08 -6.22
CA ILE A 527 23.77 0.04 -6.32
C ILE A 527 23.21 0.13 -7.75
N ILE A 528 21.89 -0.01 -7.92
CA ILE A 528 21.22 0.04 -9.23
C ILE A 528 20.83 1.46 -9.61
N SER A 529 20.30 2.23 -8.66
CA SER A 529 19.78 3.56 -8.95
C SER A 529 19.96 4.52 -7.80
N GLU A 530 20.24 5.77 -8.15
CA GLU A 530 20.30 6.91 -7.25
C GLU A 530 19.42 8.00 -7.83
N VAL A 531 18.29 8.25 -7.19
CA VAL A 531 17.31 9.23 -7.65
C VAL A 531 17.26 10.38 -6.66
N PRO A 532 17.53 11.63 -7.09
CA PRO A 532 17.36 12.78 -6.21
C PRO A 532 15.87 13.00 -5.92
N LYS A 533 15.53 13.28 -4.66
CA LYS A 533 14.15 13.63 -4.27
C LYS A 533 13.86 15.10 -4.61
N ILE A 534 12.60 15.41 -4.90
CA ILE A 534 12.14 16.79 -5.21
C ILE A 534 12.24 17.70 -3.98
N SER A 535 12.01 17.15 -2.78
CA SER A 535 12.24 17.84 -1.50
C SER A 535 13.72 18.11 -1.22
N GLY A 536 14.59 17.39 -1.95
CA GLY A 536 16.01 17.19 -1.70
C GLY A 536 16.29 15.93 -0.87
N GLY A 537 17.55 15.45 -0.92
CA GLY A 537 17.98 14.10 -0.51
C GLY A 537 18.04 13.11 -1.68
N TYR A 538 18.35 11.84 -1.40
CA TYR A 538 18.49 10.77 -2.40
C TYR A 538 17.73 9.51 -1.99
N THR A 539 17.13 8.85 -2.96
CA THR A 539 16.68 7.46 -2.83
C THR A 539 17.70 6.57 -3.52
N VAL A 540 18.35 5.69 -2.75
CA VAL A 540 19.38 4.75 -3.22
C VAL A 540 18.77 3.35 -3.20
N SER A 541 18.72 2.69 -4.37
CA SER A 541 18.27 1.30 -4.49
C SER A 541 19.46 0.37 -4.68
N ILE A 542 19.55 -0.64 -3.82
CA ILE A 542 20.65 -1.58 -3.72
C ILE A 542 20.09 -3.00 -3.86
N ILE A 543 20.82 -3.87 -4.55
CA ILE A 543 20.54 -5.30 -4.58
C ILE A 543 21.75 -6.11 -4.16
N LYS A 544 21.52 -7.39 -3.86
CA LYS A 544 22.58 -8.39 -3.87
C LYS A 544 23.34 -8.35 -5.19
N LYS A 545 24.68 -8.34 -5.14
CA LYS A 545 25.52 -8.38 -6.35
C LYS A 545 25.21 -9.65 -7.16
N PRO A 546 24.74 -9.53 -8.40
CA PRO A 546 24.40 -10.69 -9.23
C PRO A 546 25.62 -11.52 -9.63
N ASN A 547 25.36 -12.78 -9.99
CA ASN A 547 26.40 -13.75 -10.35
C ASN A 547 27.10 -13.41 -11.68
N VAL A 548 26.43 -12.66 -12.55
CA VAL A 548 26.93 -12.23 -13.85
C VAL A 548 26.66 -10.75 -14.11
N GLN A 549 27.53 -10.15 -14.92
CA GLN A 549 27.30 -8.86 -15.58
C GLN A 549 26.96 -9.11 -17.05
N ILE A 550 26.22 -8.18 -17.66
CA ILE A 550 25.87 -8.24 -19.08
C ILE A 550 26.63 -7.12 -19.79
N ASP A 551 27.56 -7.50 -20.66
CA ASP A 551 28.20 -6.55 -21.56
C ASP A 551 27.35 -6.40 -22.81
N TYR A 552 27.26 -5.19 -23.36
CA TYR A 552 26.48 -4.95 -24.56
C TYR A 552 27.15 -3.94 -25.49
N SER A 553 26.81 -4.02 -26.78
CA SER A 553 27.19 -3.03 -27.78
C SER A 553 26.04 -2.83 -28.75
N ILE A 554 26.02 -1.66 -29.38
CA ILE A 554 25.03 -1.28 -30.39
C ILE A 554 25.82 -0.77 -31.59
N TYR A 555 25.49 -1.28 -32.78
CA TYR A 555 25.86 -0.66 -34.03
C TYR A 555 24.57 -0.21 -34.72
N SER A 556 24.50 1.05 -35.15
CA SER A 556 23.31 1.56 -35.83
C SER A 556 23.70 2.50 -36.97
N LYS A 557 23.04 2.35 -38.11
CA LYS A 557 23.27 3.13 -39.31
C LYS A 557 21.95 3.44 -39.99
N SER A 558 21.64 4.72 -40.12
CA SER A 558 20.41 5.17 -40.75
C SER A 558 20.54 5.28 -42.28
N LYS A 559 19.41 5.04 -42.97
CA LYS A 559 19.20 5.31 -44.39
C LYS A 559 19.18 6.81 -44.67
N GLU A 560 18.48 7.58 -43.83
CA GLU A 560 18.31 9.03 -43.92
C GLU A 560 18.93 9.78 -42.70
N ASN A 561 18.63 11.07 -42.54
CA ASN A 561 19.09 11.89 -41.41
C ASN A 561 18.44 11.52 -40.06
N ILE A 562 17.31 10.81 -40.07
CA ILE A 562 16.57 10.38 -38.88
C ILE A 562 16.45 8.86 -38.92
N ASN A 563 16.81 8.21 -37.81
CA ASN A 563 16.65 6.77 -37.64
C ASN A 563 15.27 6.46 -37.04
N GLY A 564 14.53 5.55 -37.67
CA GLY A 564 13.27 4.97 -37.24
C GLY A 564 13.43 3.97 -36.09
N ASP A 565 14.57 3.27 -36.01
CA ASP A 565 14.90 2.33 -34.95
C ASP A 565 15.18 3.03 -33.62
N ARG A 566 14.66 2.46 -32.53
CA ARG A 566 14.99 2.86 -31.16
C ARG A 566 15.42 1.66 -30.34
N VAL A 567 16.44 1.88 -29.51
CA VAL A 567 16.97 0.86 -28.60
C VAL A 567 16.87 1.33 -27.15
N CYS A 568 16.71 0.38 -26.23
CA CYS A 568 16.60 0.64 -24.81
C CYS A 568 17.30 -0.44 -23.99
N PHE A 569 18.10 -0.01 -23.01
CA PHE A 569 18.78 -0.89 -22.06
C PHE A 569 18.41 -0.45 -20.65
N LEU A 570 17.92 -1.38 -19.83
CA LEU A 570 17.47 -1.09 -18.48
C LEU A 570 17.94 -2.17 -17.51
N GLN A 571 18.52 -1.71 -16.40
CA GLN A 571 18.75 -2.56 -15.26
C GLN A 571 17.57 -2.41 -14.29
N LEU A 572 16.81 -3.48 -14.12
CA LEU A 572 15.60 -3.47 -13.31
C LEU A 572 15.92 -3.70 -11.83
N LYS A 573 15.07 -3.19 -10.95
CA LYS A 573 15.24 -3.31 -9.48
C LYS A 573 15.28 -4.75 -8.98
N ASN A 574 14.67 -5.68 -9.72
CA ASN A 574 14.71 -7.12 -9.43
C ASN A 574 16.00 -7.82 -9.92
N GLY A 575 17.01 -7.07 -10.37
CA GLY A 575 18.28 -7.59 -10.88
C GLY A 575 18.23 -8.20 -12.28
N LYS A 576 17.11 -8.06 -13.00
CA LYS A 576 17.05 -8.41 -14.42
C LYS A 576 17.66 -7.31 -15.29
N PHE A 577 18.28 -7.69 -16.39
CA PHE A 577 18.77 -6.79 -17.44
C PHE A 577 17.87 -6.90 -18.66
N LEU A 578 17.30 -5.78 -19.11
CA LEU A 578 16.40 -5.71 -20.24
C LEU A 578 17.10 -4.98 -21.39
N ALA A 579 17.12 -5.59 -22.57
CA ALA A 579 17.46 -4.97 -23.84
C ALA A 579 16.22 -5.00 -24.75
N CYS A 580 15.95 -3.91 -25.44
CA CYS A 580 14.84 -3.79 -26.36
C CYS A 580 15.27 -3.06 -27.62
N ILE A 581 14.78 -3.52 -28.77
CA ILE A 581 14.76 -2.78 -30.02
C ILE A 581 13.32 -2.67 -30.49
N SER A 582 12.97 -1.51 -31.04
CA SER A 582 11.69 -1.30 -31.70
C SER A 582 11.94 -0.53 -32.98
N ASP A 583 11.44 -1.06 -34.09
CA ASP A 583 11.34 -0.36 -35.35
C ASP A 583 9.91 0.12 -35.55
N GLY A 584 9.75 1.41 -35.85
CA GLY A 584 8.46 2.02 -36.10
C GLY A 584 8.20 2.03 -37.60
N MET A 585 7.08 1.47 -38.05
CA MET A 585 6.81 1.41 -39.49
C MET A 585 6.41 2.79 -40.04
N GLY A 586 6.98 3.17 -41.18
CA GLY A 586 6.81 4.48 -41.82
C GLY A 586 8.11 5.00 -42.42
N THR A 587 8.20 6.31 -42.70
CA THR A 587 9.45 6.94 -43.16
C THR A 587 9.85 8.10 -42.26
N GLY A 588 11.11 8.10 -41.83
CA GLY A 588 11.73 9.20 -41.09
C GLY A 588 11.04 9.51 -39.75
N LYS A 589 10.29 10.62 -39.70
CA LYS A 589 9.78 11.18 -38.45
C LYS A 589 8.65 10.34 -37.82
N THR A 590 7.73 9.81 -38.62
CA THR A 590 6.59 9.02 -38.12
C THR A 590 7.05 7.69 -37.50
N ALA A 591 7.98 7.02 -38.17
CA ALA A 591 8.68 5.84 -37.69
C ALA A 591 9.33 6.08 -36.32
N SER A 592 10.13 7.16 -36.22
CA SER A 592 10.83 7.53 -34.98
C SER A 592 9.88 7.91 -33.82
N GLU A 593 8.71 8.48 -34.14
CA GLU A 593 7.69 8.80 -33.13
C GLU A 593 6.99 7.53 -32.60
N ASN A 594 6.68 6.57 -33.47
CA ASN A 594 6.05 5.31 -33.09
C ASN A 594 6.98 4.45 -32.24
N SER A 595 8.23 4.26 -32.67
CA SER A 595 9.24 3.53 -31.88
C SER A 595 9.56 4.24 -30.56
N PHE A 596 9.50 5.58 -30.50
CA PHE A 596 9.64 6.33 -29.26
C PHE A 596 8.53 6.03 -28.25
N ILE A 597 7.26 6.02 -28.67
CA ILE A 597 6.12 5.75 -27.80
C ILE A 597 6.25 4.36 -27.17
N VAL A 598 6.60 3.36 -27.99
CA VAL A 598 6.83 1.98 -27.55
C VAL A 598 7.92 1.91 -26.49
N ILE A 599 9.09 2.47 -26.79
CA ILE A 599 10.26 2.38 -25.91
C ILE A 599 10.04 3.16 -24.61
N ASP A 600 9.46 4.37 -24.67
CA ASP A 600 9.20 5.17 -23.46
C ASP A 600 8.17 4.49 -22.55
N ALA A 601 7.12 3.90 -23.12
CA ALA A 601 6.14 3.12 -22.37
C ALA A 601 6.78 1.87 -21.76
N LEU A 602 7.46 1.02 -22.55
CA LEU A 602 8.14 -0.18 -22.02
C LEU A 602 9.10 0.17 -20.88
N LYS A 603 9.86 1.26 -21.03
CA LYS A 603 10.80 1.74 -20.01
C LYS A 603 10.09 2.15 -18.73
N LYS A 604 9.04 2.96 -18.81
CA LYS A 604 8.28 3.39 -17.64
C LYS A 604 7.60 2.22 -16.94
N PHE A 605 6.90 1.35 -17.67
CA PHE A 605 6.25 0.18 -17.07
C PHE A 605 7.26 -0.77 -16.41
N SER A 606 8.37 -1.08 -17.09
CA SER A 606 9.40 -1.97 -16.55
C SER A 606 10.10 -1.37 -15.32
N SER A 607 10.37 -0.06 -15.32
CA SER A 607 10.97 0.62 -14.15
C SER A 607 10.03 0.71 -12.94
N LEU A 608 8.71 0.77 -13.16
CA LEU A 608 7.68 0.69 -12.12
C LEU A 608 7.44 -0.74 -11.61
N GLY A 609 8.07 -1.74 -12.25
CA GLY A 609 8.03 -3.14 -11.87
C GLY A 609 6.86 -3.94 -12.44
N PHE A 610 6.05 -3.35 -13.33
CA PHE A 610 4.93 -4.05 -13.99
C PHE A 610 5.40 -5.24 -14.82
N ASP A 611 4.56 -6.28 -14.92
CA ASP A 611 4.81 -7.39 -15.83
C ASP A 611 4.89 -6.90 -17.29
N ARG A 612 5.89 -7.40 -18.03
CA ARG A 612 6.10 -7.14 -19.47
C ARG A 612 4.85 -7.46 -20.29
N LYS A 613 4.08 -8.48 -19.89
CA LYS A 613 2.80 -8.84 -20.51
C LYS A 613 1.77 -7.72 -20.43
N VAL A 614 1.71 -7.03 -19.29
CA VAL A 614 0.80 -5.90 -19.08
C VAL A 614 1.31 -4.70 -19.88
N ALA A 615 2.62 -4.46 -19.87
CA ALA A 615 3.24 -3.36 -20.61
C ALA A 615 2.98 -3.46 -22.12
N ILE A 616 3.21 -4.62 -22.74
CA ILE A 616 3.03 -4.79 -24.19
C ILE A 616 1.57 -4.68 -24.62
N LYS A 617 0.63 -5.22 -23.82
CA LYS A 617 -0.81 -5.06 -24.07
C LYS A 617 -1.24 -3.60 -24.01
N PHE A 618 -0.73 -2.86 -23.04
CA PHE A 618 -0.99 -1.42 -22.94
C PHE A 618 -0.46 -0.68 -24.17
N ILE A 619 0.77 -0.96 -24.60
CA ILE A 619 1.36 -0.34 -25.78
C ILE A 619 0.58 -0.68 -27.06
N ASN A 620 0.15 -1.93 -27.21
CA ASN A 620 -0.71 -2.37 -28.30
C ASN A 620 -2.03 -1.58 -28.34
N SER A 621 -2.63 -1.39 -27.18
CA SER A 621 -3.83 -0.56 -27.02
C SER A 621 -3.55 0.91 -27.35
N LEU A 622 -2.36 1.45 -27.05
CA LEU A 622 -2.01 2.83 -27.39
C LEU A 622 -1.79 3.03 -28.89
N LEU A 623 -1.06 2.14 -29.55
CA LEU A 623 -0.77 2.25 -30.98
C LEU A 623 -2.02 2.02 -31.83
N SER A 624 -2.91 1.10 -31.45
CA SER A 624 -4.18 0.88 -32.14
C SER A 624 -5.20 2.03 -32.04
N ILE A 625 -4.96 3.03 -31.17
CA ILE A 625 -5.76 4.27 -31.11
C ILE A 625 -5.32 5.25 -32.20
N LYS A 626 -4.03 5.27 -32.52
CA LYS A 626 -3.50 5.92 -33.72
C LYS A 626 -4.03 5.13 -34.94
N ASN A 627 -4.13 5.76 -36.10
CA ASN A 627 -4.83 5.18 -37.25
C ASN A 627 -4.32 3.76 -37.58
N ALA A 628 -5.13 2.95 -38.27
CA ALA A 628 -4.87 1.53 -38.57
C ALA A 628 -3.55 1.21 -39.31
N GLU A 629 -2.78 2.23 -39.71
CA GLU A 629 -1.48 2.11 -40.41
C GLU A 629 -0.28 2.35 -39.48
N GLU A 630 -0.48 2.61 -38.18
CA GLU A 630 0.60 2.91 -37.23
C GLU A 630 0.91 1.72 -36.31
N PHE A 631 1.86 0.89 -36.74
CA PHE A 631 2.35 -0.28 -36.01
C PHE A 631 3.88 -0.28 -35.89
N ALA A 632 4.39 -1.00 -34.92
CA ALA A 632 5.82 -1.08 -34.62
C ALA A 632 6.23 -2.50 -34.25
N SER A 633 7.39 -2.93 -34.73
CA SER A 633 8.02 -4.16 -34.28
C SER A 633 8.62 -3.94 -32.89
N VAL A 634 8.62 -4.99 -32.07
CA VAL A 634 9.19 -4.97 -30.72
C VAL A 634 9.93 -6.29 -30.47
N ASP A 635 11.22 -6.19 -30.18
CA ASP A 635 12.05 -7.31 -29.72
C ASP A 635 12.66 -6.98 -28.37
N VAL A 636 12.29 -7.76 -27.35
CA VAL A 636 12.73 -7.59 -25.96
C VAL A 636 13.43 -8.86 -25.50
N VAL A 637 14.65 -8.70 -24.99
CA VAL A 637 15.42 -9.71 -24.30
C VAL A 637 15.58 -9.30 -22.83
N CYS A 638 15.11 -10.15 -21.92
CA CYS A 638 15.19 -9.89 -20.48
C CYS A 638 15.95 -11.03 -19.78
N ILE A 639 17.14 -10.73 -19.27
CA ILE A 639 18.06 -11.70 -18.67
C ILE A 639 18.03 -11.53 -17.15
N ASP A 640 17.66 -12.58 -16.43
CA ASP A 640 17.82 -12.66 -14.98
C ASP A 640 19.29 -12.93 -14.62
N ARG A 641 19.95 -11.95 -13.99
CA ARG A 641 21.39 -12.02 -13.64
C ARG A 641 21.68 -12.94 -12.45
N PHE A 642 20.66 -13.42 -11.74
CA PHE A 642 20.81 -14.39 -10.65
C PHE A 642 20.61 -15.83 -11.14
N THR A 643 19.54 -16.07 -11.91
CA THR A 643 19.14 -17.43 -12.33
C THR A 643 19.63 -17.82 -13.73
N LEU A 644 20.05 -16.85 -14.53
CA LEU A 644 20.37 -16.99 -15.96
C LEU A 644 19.19 -17.47 -16.81
N ALA A 645 17.96 -17.28 -16.32
CA ALA A 645 16.77 -17.40 -17.15
C ALA A 645 16.68 -16.16 -18.07
N CYS A 646 16.48 -16.39 -19.36
CA CYS A 646 16.30 -15.36 -20.36
C CYS A 646 14.90 -15.47 -20.94
N GLU A 647 14.15 -14.39 -20.85
CA GLU A 647 12.81 -14.26 -21.43
C GLU A 647 12.90 -13.43 -22.71
N PHE A 648 12.24 -13.89 -23.77
CA PHE A 648 12.13 -13.20 -25.04
C PHE A 648 10.68 -12.85 -25.30
N LEU A 649 10.46 -11.64 -25.81
CA LEU A 649 9.19 -11.17 -26.34
C LEU A 649 9.46 -10.61 -27.72
N LYS A 650 8.81 -11.20 -28.71
CA LYS A 650 8.90 -10.79 -30.11
C LYS A 650 7.51 -10.46 -30.61
N ALA A 651 7.35 -9.26 -31.16
CA ALA A 651 6.12 -8.80 -31.80
C ALA A 651 6.50 -8.21 -33.16
N GLY A 652 6.32 -8.98 -34.23
CA GLY A 652 6.66 -8.56 -35.58
C GLY A 652 8.15 -8.29 -35.82
N ALA A 653 9.03 -8.87 -35.00
CA ALA A 653 10.46 -8.59 -35.04
C ALA A 653 11.27 -9.78 -35.57
N MET A 654 12.47 -9.49 -36.07
CA MET A 654 13.38 -10.48 -36.65
C MET A 654 13.89 -11.52 -35.64
N PRO A 655 14.39 -12.68 -36.08
CA PRO A 655 14.94 -13.71 -35.21
C PRO A 655 16.13 -13.20 -34.37
N THR A 656 16.20 -13.61 -33.10
CA THR A 656 17.38 -13.39 -32.24
C THR A 656 18.25 -14.63 -32.30
N LEU A 657 19.56 -14.44 -32.46
CA LEU A 657 20.53 -15.53 -32.50
C LEU A 657 21.31 -15.60 -31.18
N ILE A 658 21.53 -16.80 -30.67
CA ILE A 658 22.32 -17.05 -29.46
C ILE A 658 23.48 -17.97 -29.81
N LYS A 659 24.70 -17.43 -29.77
CA LYS A 659 25.93 -18.20 -29.94
C LYS A 659 26.37 -18.79 -28.60
N ARG A 660 26.54 -20.11 -28.57
CA ARG A 660 27.03 -20.90 -27.45
C ARG A 660 28.18 -21.80 -27.93
N GLY A 661 29.42 -21.36 -27.70
CA GLY A 661 30.57 -22.00 -28.34
C GLY A 661 30.43 -21.89 -29.86
N ASP A 662 30.38 -23.03 -30.55
CA ASP A 662 30.22 -23.10 -32.01
C ASP A 662 28.77 -23.35 -32.43
N GLU A 663 27.84 -23.52 -31.49
CA GLU A 663 26.42 -23.70 -31.79
C GLU A 663 25.69 -22.35 -31.83
N VAL A 664 24.81 -22.15 -32.82
CA VAL A 664 23.93 -20.98 -32.91
C VAL A 664 22.47 -21.41 -32.79
N LEU A 665 21.82 -20.98 -31.71
CA LEU A 665 20.39 -21.18 -31.47
C LEU A 665 19.60 -20.01 -32.02
N THR A 666 18.45 -20.27 -32.61
CA THR A 666 17.53 -19.25 -33.14
C THR A 666 16.32 -19.13 -32.20
N VAL A 667 15.93 -17.90 -31.88
CA VAL A 667 14.68 -17.58 -31.17
C VAL A 667 13.82 -16.74 -32.11
N GLU A 668 12.61 -17.22 -32.39
CA GLU A 668 11.66 -16.60 -33.32
C GLU A 668 10.24 -16.63 -32.73
N SER A 669 9.32 -15.88 -33.32
CA SER A 669 7.90 -15.87 -32.95
C SER A 669 7.05 -15.53 -34.18
N ASN A 670 5.81 -16.02 -34.19
CA ASN A 670 4.81 -15.71 -35.21
C ASN A 670 3.87 -14.56 -34.79
N SER A 671 4.18 -13.85 -33.71
CA SER A 671 3.38 -12.74 -33.21
C SER A 671 3.44 -11.54 -34.16
N LEU A 672 2.28 -10.92 -34.41
CA LEU A 672 2.18 -9.72 -35.23
C LEU A 672 2.85 -8.50 -34.56
N PRO A 673 3.28 -7.49 -35.35
CA PRO A 673 3.68 -6.19 -34.84
C PRO A 673 2.63 -5.55 -33.92
N VAL A 674 3.09 -4.73 -32.99
CA VAL A 674 2.24 -4.03 -32.03
C VAL A 674 1.48 -2.91 -32.75
N GLY A 675 0.17 -2.83 -32.55
CA GLY A 675 -0.72 -1.82 -33.16
C GLY A 675 -1.68 -2.37 -34.22
N ILE A 676 -1.44 -3.60 -34.73
CA ILE A 676 -2.25 -4.18 -35.83
C ILE A 676 -3.62 -4.68 -35.34
N GLU A 677 -3.67 -5.47 -34.27
CA GLU A 677 -4.92 -5.97 -33.69
C GLU A 677 -4.97 -5.73 -32.18
N VAL A 678 -6.08 -5.20 -31.68
CA VAL A 678 -6.25 -4.87 -30.25
C VAL A 678 -6.15 -6.10 -29.34
N GLU A 679 -6.55 -7.28 -29.83
CA GLU A 679 -6.57 -8.55 -29.09
C GLU A 679 -5.39 -9.48 -29.41
N SER A 680 -4.29 -8.98 -30.01
CA SER A 680 -3.12 -9.82 -30.30
C SER A 680 -2.56 -10.50 -29.05
N GLN A 681 -2.41 -11.82 -29.12
CA GLN A 681 -1.66 -12.59 -28.13
C GLN A 681 -0.19 -12.59 -28.53
N PHE A 682 0.64 -11.95 -27.71
CA PHE A 682 2.09 -11.95 -27.91
C PHE A 682 2.71 -13.19 -27.26
N ASP A 683 3.56 -13.89 -28.00
CA ASP A 683 4.29 -15.04 -27.51
C ASP A 683 5.47 -14.62 -26.64
N PHE A 684 5.64 -15.35 -25.55
CA PHE A 684 6.80 -15.22 -24.67
C PHE A 684 7.52 -16.56 -24.66
N SER A 685 8.79 -16.56 -25.06
CA SER A 685 9.64 -17.74 -24.97
C SER A 685 10.65 -17.57 -23.83
N THR A 686 11.06 -18.67 -23.23
CA THR A 686 12.06 -18.66 -22.16
C THR A 686 13.15 -19.67 -22.46
N CYS A 687 14.40 -19.27 -22.28
CA CYS A 687 15.55 -20.14 -22.43
C CYS A 687 16.53 -19.91 -21.27
N LYS A 688 17.40 -20.88 -21.00
CA LYS A 688 18.46 -20.72 -20.00
C LYS A 688 19.77 -20.40 -20.71
N VAL A 689 20.31 -19.22 -20.44
CA VAL A 689 21.61 -18.79 -20.96
C VAL A 689 22.74 -19.25 -20.04
N LYS A 690 23.95 -19.34 -20.58
CA LYS A 690 25.16 -19.71 -19.86
C LYS A 690 26.15 -18.55 -19.90
N LYS A 691 27.06 -18.52 -18.91
CA LYS A 691 28.19 -17.60 -18.94
C LYS A 691 29.03 -17.85 -20.20
N GLY A 692 29.30 -16.79 -20.95
CA GLY A 692 29.98 -16.84 -22.25
C GLY A 692 29.05 -16.78 -23.47
N ASP A 693 27.74 -17.03 -23.30
CA ASP A 693 26.78 -16.93 -24.41
C ASP A 693 26.73 -15.49 -24.95
N MET A 694 26.67 -15.36 -26.27
CA MET A 694 26.45 -14.08 -26.96
C MET A 694 25.07 -14.07 -27.62
N ILE A 695 24.29 -13.02 -27.39
CA ILE A 695 22.94 -12.85 -27.92
C ILE A 695 22.97 -11.71 -28.93
N PHE A 696 22.45 -11.94 -30.13
CA PHE A 696 22.45 -11.00 -31.24
C PHE A 696 21.00 -10.66 -31.61
N MET A 697 20.65 -9.39 -31.54
CA MET A 697 19.35 -8.84 -31.92
C MET A 697 19.54 -7.87 -33.09
N PHE A 698 18.57 -7.81 -33.99
CA PHE A 698 18.70 -7.11 -35.27
C PHE A 698 17.39 -6.40 -35.64
N SER A 699 17.46 -5.25 -36.30
CA SER A 699 16.35 -4.72 -37.10
C SER A 699 16.24 -5.47 -38.43
N ASP A 700 15.11 -5.33 -39.10
CA ASP A 700 14.84 -5.88 -40.44
C ASP A 700 15.76 -5.30 -41.52
N GLY A 701 16.21 -4.04 -41.38
CA GLY A 701 17.15 -3.43 -42.31
C GLY A 701 18.46 -4.23 -42.50
N LEU A 702 18.91 -5.01 -41.51
CA LEU A 702 20.04 -5.93 -41.71
C LEU A 702 19.68 -7.07 -42.67
N PHE A 703 18.50 -7.66 -42.52
CA PHE A 703 18.05 -8.77 -43.37
C PHE A 703 17.75 -8.30 -44.80
N GLU A 704 17.28 -7.05 -44.97
CA GLU A 704 17.13 -6.44 -46.30
C GLU A 704 18.47 -6.34 -47.07
N LEU A 705 19.59 -6.10 -46.37
CA LEU A 705 20.92 -6.05 -46.98
C LEU A 705 21.40 -7.44 -47.43
N LEU A 706 20.99 -8.49 -46.72
CA LEU A 706 21.44 -9.87 -46.94
C LEU A 706 20.58 -10.62 -47.97
N GLY A 707 19.35 -10.18 -48.23
CA GLY A 707 18.44 -10.80 -49.20
C GLY A 707 17.76 -12.08 -48.67
N GLU A 708 17.14 -12.86 -49.58
CA GLU A 708 16.27 -13.99 -49.22
C GLU A 708 16.97 -15.11 -48.42
N ASP A 709 18.26 -15.37 -48.69
CA ASP A 709 19.07 -16.36 -47.94
C ASP A 709 19.72 -15.79 -46.66
N GLY A 710 19.43 -14.53 -46.34
CA GLY A 710 20.20 -13.74 -45.37
C GLY A 710 20.28 -14.36 -43.98
N GLU A 711 19.20 -14.96 -43.49
CA GLU A 711 19.18 -15.61 -42.18
C GLU A 711 20.15 -16.80 -42.11
N ARG A 712 20.13 -17.67 -43.13
CA ARG A 712 20.99 -18.87 -43.16
C ARG A 712 22.46 -18.47 -43.20
N VAL A 713 22.81 -17.53 -44.07
CA VAL A 713 24.21 -17.09 -44.23
C VAL A 713 24.70 -16.32 -43.00
N LEU A 714 23.84 -15.50 -42.37
CA LEU A 714 24.18 -14.82 -41.12
C LEU A 714 24.44 -15.80 -39.98
N LYS A 715 23.65 -16.87 -39.90
CA LYS A 715 23.83 -17.93 -38.90
C LYS A 715 25.15 -18.67 -39.09
N GLU A 716 25.49 -19.04 -40.33
CA GLU A 716 26.76 -19.66 -40.69
C GLU A 716 27.94 -18.74 -40.33
N PHE A 717 27.87 -17.46 -40.71
CA PHE A 717 28.90 -16.47 -40.38
C PHE A 717 29.10 -16.31 -38.87
N ILE A 718 28.03 -16.18 -38.09
CA ILE A 718 28.11 -16.06 -36.63
C ILE A 718 28.66 -17.35 -36.01
N SER A 719 28.32 -18.51 -36.55
CA SER A 719 28.82 -19.80 -36.10
C SER A 719 30.35 -19.87 -36.24
N GLU A 720 30.87 -19.56 -37.42
CA GLU A 720 32.29 -19.69 -37.76
C GLU A 720 33.18 -18.58 -37.16
N THR A 721 32.62 -17.40 -36.90
CA THR A 721 33.41 -16.23 -36.50
C THR A 721 33.68 -16.18 -35.00
N HIS A 722 34.94 -16.10 -34.59
CA HIS A 722 35.30 -15.84 -33.18
C HIS A 722 35.34 -14.35 -32.88
N PHE A 723 34.41 -13.90 -32.03
CA PHE A 723 34.32 -12.52 -31.61
C PHE A 723 35.12 -12.25 -30.32
N VAL A 724 36.00 -11.24 -30.35
CA VAL A 724 36.82 -10.84 -29.19
C VAL A 724 35.98 -10.07 -28.17
N SER A 725 35.21 -9.08 -28.63
CA SER A 725 34.34 -8.22 -27.80
C SER A 725 32.97 -8.03 -28.44
N THR A 726 31.99 -7.52 -27.67
CA THR A 726 30.65 -7.21 -28.18
C THR A 726 30.71 -6.15 -29.28
N GLN A 727 31.53 -5.10 -29.10
CA GLN A 727 31.74 -4.04 -30.09
C GLN A 727 32.37 -4.55 -31.38
N SER A 728 33.36 -5.44 -31.28
CA SER A 728 33.97 -6.07 -32.45
C SER A 728 32.94 -6.91 -33.21
N ALA A 729 32.06 -7.61 -32.49
CA ALA A 729 31.05 -8.46 -33.11
C ALA A 729 30.03 -7.65 -33.90
N SER A 730 29.45 -6.60 -33.30
CA SER A 730 28.45 -5.76 -33.98
C SER A 730 29.03 -5.07 -35.22
N LYS A 731 30.27 -4.58 -35.15
CA LYS A 731 30.97 -3.97 -36.28
C LYS A 731 31.31 -4.98 -37.39
N GLN A 732 31.84 -6.16 -37.05
CA GLN A 732 32.18 -7.19 -38.03
C GLN A 732 30.95 -7.71 -38.77
N ILE A 733 29.83 -7.91 -38.07
CA ILE A 733 28.56 -8.32 -38.72
C ILE A 733 28.10 -7.27 -39.73
N PHE A 734 28.16 -5.99 -39.37
CA PHE A 734 27.79 -4.91 -40.29
C PHE A 734 28.73 -4.84 -41.51
N GLU A 735 30.06 -4.84 -41.28
CA GLU A 735 31.05 -4.80 -42.36
C GLU A 735 30.90 -5.98 -43.32
N TRP A 736 30.67 -7.19 -42.77
CA TRP A 736 30.38 -8.39 -43.55
C TRP A 736 29.07 -8.29 -44.35
N ALA A 737 27.99 -7.76 -43.77
CA ALA A 737 26.73 -7.57 -44.49
C ALA A 737 26.90 -6.57 -45.66
N THR A 738 27.65 -5.49 -45.45
CA THR A 738 27.91 -4.46 -46.48
C THR A 738 28.91 -4.88 -47.56
N SER A 739 29.71 -5.94 -47.37
CA SER A 739 30.66 -6.37 -48.40
C SER A 739 29.96 -6.88 -49.67
N ASN A 740 28.70 -7.29 -49.55
CA ASN A 740 27.89 -7.83 -50.65
C ASN A 740 26.96 -6.78 -51.29
N SER A 741 26.68 -5.66 -50.60
CA SER A 741 25.83 -4.57 -51.12
C SER A 741 26.19 -3.22 -50.46
N PHE A 742 26.42 -2.18 -51.29
CA PHE A 742 26.83 -0.85 -50.81
C PHE A 742 25.65 0.11 -50.53
N LEU A 743 24.42 -0.28 -50.87
CA LEU A 743 23.24 0.59 -50.75
C LEU A 743 22.38 0.18 -49.56
N ILE A 744 22.37 1.03 -48.53
CA ILE A 744 21.50 0.90 -47.36
C ILE A 744 20.08 1.31 -47.78
N LYS A 745 19.16 0.34 -47.79
CA LYS A 745 17.75 0.53 -48.19
C LYS A 745 16.84 0.86 -47.02
N ASP A 746 17.24 0.49 -45.81
CA ASP A 746 16.52 0.76 -44.57
C ASP A 746 17.46 0.94 -43.38
N ASP A 747 16.92 1.37 -42.24
CA ASP A 747 17.69 1.59 -41.02
C ASP A 747 18.21 0.26 -40.44
N VAL A 748 19.53 0.19 -40.19
CA VAL A 748 20.19 -1.02 -39.72
C VAL A 748 20.62 -0.84 -38.28
N THR A 749 20.13 -1.70 -37.39
CA THR A 749 20.52 -1.73 -35.99
C THR A 749 20.86 -3.14 -35.54
N ILE A 750 22.01 -3.29 -34.89
CA ILE A 750 22.56 -4.54 -34.38
C ILE A 750 22.87 -4.37 -32.89
N ILE A 751 22.28 -5.20 -32.04
CA ILE A 751 22.58 -5.26 -30.62
C ILE A 751 23.28 -6.60 -30.32
N VAL A 752 24.39 -6.53 -29.61
CA VAL A 752 25.11 -7.73 -29.15
C VAL A 752 25.23 -7.68 -27.64
N LEU A 753 24.72 -8.71 -26.95
CA LEU A 753 24.83 -8.92 -25.51
C LEU A 753 25.78 -10.09 -25.23
N LYS A 754 26.58 -10.00 -24.16
CA LYS A 754 27.44 -11.10 -23.70
C LYS A 754 27.20 -11.37 -22.22
N VAL A 755 26.87 -12.61 -21.89
CA VAL A 755 26.56 -13.04 -20.52
C VAL A 755 27.85 -13.31 -19.76
N GLY A 756 28.14 -12.50 -18.75
CA GLY A 756 29.27 -12.65 -17.83
C GLY A 756 30.62 -12.23 -18.40
N GLY A 757 30.63 -11.20 -19.25
CA GLY A 757 31.87 -10.53 -19.65
C GLY A 757 32.46 -9.65 -18.53
N GLY A 758 33.75 -9.36 -18.65
CA GLY A 758 34.52 -8.60 -17.67
C GLY A 758 34.57 -7.12 -18.07
N ILE A 759 34.64 -6.25 -17.05
CA ILE A 759 34.83 -4.80 -17.20
C ILE A 759 36.02 -4.53 -18.12
N GLU A 760 35.76 -4.32 -19.42
CA GLU A 760 36.69 -3.58 -20.26
C GLU A 760 36.72 -2.17 -19.68
N LYS A 761 37.88 -1.79 -19.14
CA LYS A 761 38.18 -0.41 -18.81
C LYS A 761 37.77 0.41 -20.03
N ARG A 762 36.77 1.28 -19.88
CA ARG A 762 36.53 2.38 -20.81
C ARG A 762 37.85 3.15 -20.89
N GLY A 763 38.61 2.92 -21.97
CA GLY A 763 39.63 3.85 -22.41
C GLY A 763 38.93 5.18 -22.71
N GLU A 764 39.53 6.25 -22.24
CA GLU A 764 39.06 7.63 -22.33
C GLU A 764 38.57 8.05 -23.73
#